data_AF-A0A066U4S3-F1
#
_entry.id   AF-A0A066U4S3-F1
#
_cell.length_a   1.000
_cell.length_b   1.000
_cell.length_c   1.000
_cell.angle_alpha   90.00
_cell.angle_beta   90.00
_cell.angle_gamma   90.00
#
_symmetry.space_group_name_H-M   'P 1'
#
loop_
_entity.id
_entity.type
_entity.pdbx_description
1 polymer ?
#
loop_
_entity_poly.entity_id
_entity_poly.type
_entity_poly.pdbx_seq_one_letter_code
_entity_poly.pdbx_strand_id
1 'polypeptide(L)'
;MIEIVRGEHDTGPPKPAVPHLENLKHDFLASIVVFLVAVPLSLGVAFAAGAPLLSGLISAVVGGLVASLFGGSPLQVSGPSAALTMVVADTIATHGWRATCAITVAAGLLQILFGLTRAARAALAVSPAIVHGLLAGIGVTLVLGQLHVVLGGSAQGSAPANVLALPGQVAAHHDQAVLVGIVTLGVLLAWPRLPKAVRRVPAPLAAVTLATGLSVLTGMNLPRVDLPAGLPALHIVPQLPGGGWGSFATAAVTIALIAGLESLLSAVSVDKRRGGPRSDLDRELVGQGAANVAAGALGGFPVTGVIVRSMTNYEAGARTRASAMLHCAWILAACLLLTGVLRLIPLAALAALLVYVGTKLVNLPALKEVRRHGDLPVYAVTLAGAVAVNLLTGVAAGVLFALALMLRRMIFSGIHVERDGDRHRVVIEGALTFLSVPRLTRVLAEVPPHAEVTLELHVDFLDHAAFDCLRGWQQAHAGCVTVDEIGHPWFARGRSGKPTVRRSVAARVVPRWLAPWSQWQAEHVVLPAQRTASSLLCRGASEFQRRTAPLLRETWDGLAHGQQPHTLFITCGDARIVPNLITTSGPGDLFTVRNIGNLVPPAGGTDSSVGAAIEYAVGVLEVAEIVVCGHSGCGAMKALLGQAPDGLDQLGSWLRHGEATLRRRSREAPLLLGGERPAAEADQLALQNVVQQLEILRGYPVVAAALERGALRLTGMYFDVGAAQVSLLDEGARRFVPAGALEH
;
A
#
# COMPACT_ATOMS: atom_id res chain seq x y z
N MET A 1 7.62 17.02 6.46
CA MET A 1 7.91 16.80 5.03
C MET A 1 8.28 15.34 4.89
N ILE A 2 7.36 14.51 4.40
CA ILE A 2 7.61 13.08 4.16
C ILE A 2 7.32 12.91 2.67
N GLU A 3 8.39 12.81 1.88
CA GLU A 3 8.31 12.36 0.50
C GLU A 3 7.78 10.93 0.49
N ILE A 4 6.66 10.76 -0.17
CA ILE A 4 6.16 9.46 -0.62
C ILE A 4 7.06 9.07 -1.80
N VAL A 5 8.17 8.40 -1.51
CA VAL A 5 8.97 7.76 -2.56
C VAL A 5 8.17 6.57 -3.07
N ARG A 6 7.61 6.76 -4.27
CA ARG A 6 7.10 5.71 -5.14
C ARG A 6 8.14 4.59 -5.18
N GLY A 7 7.75 3.40 -4.77
CA GLY A 7 8.56 2.20 -5.00
C GLY A 7 8.59 1.91 -6.48
N GLU A 8 9.59 2.47 -7.17
CA GLU A 8 10.00 1.97 -8.48
C GLU A 8 10.39 0.50 -8.34
N HIS A 9 9.84 -0.30 -9.24
CA HIS A 9 10.27 -1.66 -9.47
C HIS A 9 11.71 -1.62 -10.01
N ASP A 10 12.69 -1.69 -9.12
CA ASP A 10 14.08 -1.95 -9.50
C ASP A 10 14.16 -3.39 -10.03
N THR A 11 13.94 -3.55 -11.35
CA THR A 11 14.22 -4.75 -12.13
C THR A 11 15.65 -4.74 -12.67
N GLY A 12 16.56 -3.97 -12.04
CA GLY A 12 17.97 -3.99 -12.39
C GLY A 12 18.57 -5.40 -12.31
N PRO A 13 19.58 -5.70 -13.14
CA PRO A 13 20.24 -7.00 -13.13
C PRO A 13 20.77 -7.31 -11.72
N PRO A 14 20.69 -8.58 -11.26
CA PRO A 14 21.12 -8.95 -9.92
C PRO A 14 22.56 -8.52 -9.68
N LYS A 15 22.78 -7.69 -8.64
CA LYS A 15 24.13 -7.31 -8.20
C LYS A 15 24.97 -8.58 -8.01
N PRO A 16 26.24 -8.59 -8.43
CA PRO A 16 27.08 -9.78 -8.35
C PRO A 16 27.12 -10.32 -6.92
N ALA A 17 27.03 -11.65 -6.80
CA ALA A 17 27.05 -12.33 -5.51
C ALA A 17 28.35 -12.03 -4.76
N VAL A 18 28.23 -11.36 -3.61
CA VAL A 18 29.35 -11.06 -2.72
C VAL A 18 29.97 -12.39 -2.24
N PRO A 19 31.32 -12.53 -2.20
CA PRO A 19 31.97 -13.79 -1.83
C PRO A 19 31.50 -14.35 -0.48
N HIS A 20 31.28 -15.67 -0.40
CA HIS A 20 30.83 -16.36 0.82
C HIS A 20 31.69 -16.05 2.06
N LEU A 21 33.01 -15.89 1.89
CA LEU A 21 33.94 -15.55 2.97
C LEU A 21 33.74 -14.13 3.53
N GLU A 22 33.38 -13.18 2.67
CA GLU A 22 33.19 -11.79 3.09
C GLU A 22 31.90 -11.63 3.92
N ASN A 23 30.87 -12.38 3.56
CA ASN A 23 29.63 -12.45 4.33
C ASN A 23 29.85 -13.10 5.71
N LEU A 24 30.72 -14.11 5.80
CA LEU A 24 30.99 -14.82 7.06
C LEU A 24 31.53 -13.89 8.16
N LYS A 25 32.40 -12.92 7.82
CA LYS A 25 32.90 -11.94 8.80
C LYS A 25 31.77 -11.09 9.39
N HIS A 26 30.85 -10.64 8.53
CA HIS A 26 29.70 -9.83 8.93
C HIS A 26 28.72 -10.65 9.78
N ASP A 27 28.40 -11.86 9.32
CA ASP A 27 27.50 -12.79 10.00
C ASP A 27 28.07 -13.26 11.35
N PHE A 28 29.39 -13.47 11.46
CA PHE A 28 30.03 -13.82 12.72
C PHE A 28 29.90 -12.71 13.76
N LEU A 29 30.23 -11.46 13.41
CA LEU A 29 30.12 -10.33 14.34
C LEU A 29 28.66 -10.08 14.74
N ALA A 30 27.73 -10.13 13.78
CA ALA A 30 26.31 -9.98 14.06
C ALA A 30 25.80 -11.10 14.99
N SER A 31 26.23 -12.35 14.78
CA SER A 31 25.81 -13.49 15.60
C SER A 31 26.20 -13.33 17.08
N ILE A 32 27.37 -12.74 17.36
CA ILE A 32 27.84 -12.45 18.72
C ILE A 32 26.95 -11.38 19.37
N VAL A 33 26.68 -10.28 18.65
CA VAL A 33 25.83 -9.19 19.17
C VAL A 33 24.44 -9.73 19.55
N VAL A 34 23.83 -10.51 18.66
CA VAL A 34 22.49 -11.08 18.91
C VAL A 34 22.54 -12.13 20.03
N PHE A 35 23.61 -12.94 20.11
CA PHE A 35 23.84 -13.92 21.18
C PHE A 35 23.84 -13.26 22.56
N LEU A 36 24.61 -12.18 22.72
CA LEU A 36 24.71 -11.44 23.97
C LEU A 36 23.38 -10.83 24.42
N VAL A 37 22.47 -10.52 23.49
CA VAL A 37 21.12 -10.04 23.79
C VAL A 37 20.16 -11.19 24.11
N ALA A 38 20.25 -12.32 23.41
CA ALA A 38 19.24 -13.37 23.50
C ALA A 38 19.31 -14.21 24.77
N VAL A 39 20.50 -14.49 25.32
CA VAL A 39 20.62 -15.32 26.54
C VAL A 39 19.81 -14.75 27.71
N PRO A 40 20.03 -13.48 28.15
CA PRO A 40 19.25 -12.93 29.25
C PRO A 40 17.76 -12.79 28.89
N LEU A 41 17.44 -12.46 27.64
CA LEU A 41 16.05 -12.32 27.21
C LEU A 41 15.30 -13.66 27.21
N SER A 42 15.93 -14.75 26.74
CA SER A 42 15.32 -16.08 26.71
C SER A 42 15.09 -16.63 28.12
N LEU A 43 16.03 -16.40 29.05
CA LEU A 43 15.85 -16.72 30.47
C LEU A 43 14.73 -15.90 31.11
N GLY A 44 14.69 -14.59 30.83
CA GLY A 44 13.63 -13.72 31.33
C GLY A 44 12.25 -14.14 30.83
N VAL A 45 12.11 -14.40 29.53
CA VAL A 45 10.86 -14.86 28.92
C VAL A 45 10.39 -16.20 29.53
N ALA A 46 11.30 -17.17 29.72
CA ALA A 46 10.96 -18.43 30.37
C ALA A 46 10.49 -18.22 31.82
N PHE A 47 11.21 -17.38 32.58
CA PHE A 47 10.85 -17.02 33.94
C PHE A 47 9.46 -16.37 34.01
N ALA A 48 9.19 -15.39 33.15
CA ALA A 48 7.91 -14.69 33.10
C ALA A 48 6.75 -15.59 32.64
N ALA A 49 7.05 -16.61 31.84
CA ALA A 49 6.06 -17.61 31.44
C ALA A 49 5.80 -18.66 32.53
N GLY A 50 6.54 -18.66 33.64
CA GLY A 50 6.49 -19.73 34.64
C GLY A 50 7.01 -21.07 34.13
N ALA A 51 7.78 -21.06 33.03
CA ALA A 51 8.38 -22.24 32.44
C ALA A 51 9.74 -22.56 33.10
N PRO A 52 10.19 -23.83 33.07
CA PRO A 52 11.56 -24.17 33.46
C PRO A 52 12.57 -23.32 32.69
N LEU A 53 13.52 -22.65 33.35
CA LEU A 53 14.40 -21.66 32.70
C LEU A 53 15.21 -22.24 31.54
N LEU A 54 15.64 -23.50 31.67
CA LEU A 54 16.38 -24.21 30.63
C LEU A 54 15.54 -24.43 29.37
N SER A 55 14.21 -24.51 29.46
CA SER A 55 13.33 -24.61 28.30
C SER A 55 13.41 -23.38 27.38
N GLY A 56 13.64 -22.18 27.94
CA GLY A 56 13.84 -20.97 27.14
C GLY A 56 15.13 -21.00 26.34
N LEU A 57 16.18 -21.60 26.91
CA LEU A 57 17.44 -21.82 26.20
C LEU A 57 17.28 -22.92 25.13
N ILE A 58 16.58 -24.02 25.43
CA ILE A 58 16.25 -25.08 24.45
C ILE A 58 15.47 -24.48 23.27
N SER A 59 14.41 -23.73 23.53
CA SER A 59 13.63 -23.04 22.49
C SER A 59 14.51 -22.10 21.66
N ALA A 60 15.40 -21.33 22.29
CA ALA A 60 16.29 -20.42 21.56
C ALA A 60 17.33 -21.16 20.69
N VAL A 61 17.88 -22.28 21.17
CA VAL A 61 18.85 -23.09 20.42
C VAL A 61 18.17 -23.88 19.31
N VAL A 62 17.25 -24.77 19.68
CA VAL A 62 16.61 -25.72 18.76
C VAL A 62 15.66 -24.98 17.83
N GLY A 63 14.72 -24.22 18.38
CA GLY A 63 13.73 -23.49 17.60
C GLY A 63 14.39 -22.44 16.70
N GLY A 64 15.37 -21.69 17.23
CA GLY A 64 16.15 -20.73 16.44
C GLY A 64 16.92 -21.37 15.28
N LEU A 65 17.58 -22.50 15.53
CA LEU A 65 18.36 -23.21 14.50
C LEU A 65 17.46 -23.77 13.40
N VAL A 66 16.38 -24.47 13.77
CA VAL A 66 15.44 -25.07 12.81
C VAL A 66 14.73 -23.99 11.99
N ALA A 67 14.30 -22.89 12.62
CA ALA A 67 13.73 -21.75 11.90
C ALA A 67 14.73 -21.14 10.91
N SER A 68 16.00 -21.00 11.27
CA SER A 68 17.03 -20.45 10.39
C SER A 68 17.36 -21.36 9.19
N LEU A 69 17.25 -22.68 9.38
CA LEU A 69 17.47 -23.67 8.33
C LEU A 69 16.31 -23.71 7.33
N PHE A 70 15.07 -23.76 7.82
CA PHE A 70 13.90 -24.00 6.97
C PHE A 70 13.12 -22.73 6.60
N GLY A 71 13.27 -21.65 7.37
CA GLY A 71 12.59 -20.37 7.18
C GLY A 71 12.89 -19.68 5.85
N GLY A 72 11.96 -18.79 5.48
CA GLY A 72 11.99 -18.03 4.24
C GLY A 72 12.63 -16.65 4.39
N SER A 73 12.89 -16.19 5.61
CA SER A 73 13.53 -14.91 5.92
C SER A 73 14.99 -15.08 6.38
N PRO A 74 16.00 -14.78 5.53
CA PRO A 74 17.40 -15.09 5.82
C PRO A 74 18.01 -14.35 7.02
N LEU A 75 17.51 -13.16 7.36
CA LEU A 75 18.07 -12.35 8.46
C LEU A 75 17.25 -12.44 9.75
N GLN A 76 16.17 -13.21 9.71
CA GLN A 76 15.29 -13.42 10.85
C GLN A 76 16.00 -14.21 11.94
N VAL A 77 15.81 -13.78 13.18
CA VAL A 77 16.26 -14.53 14.36
C VAL A 77 15.05 -14.95 15.15
N SER A 78 14.85 -16.26 15.21
CA SER A 78 13.74 -16.86 15.95
C SER A 78 14.14 -17.28 17.36
N GLY A 79 13.17 -17.26 18.26
CA GLY A 79 13.33 -17.77 19.62
C GLY A 79 12.14 -17.43 20.49
N PRO A 80 12.27 -17.62 21.82
CA PRO A 80 11.25 -17.23 22.77
C PRO A 80 10.86 -15.76 22.62
N SER A 81 9.55 -15.50 22.54
CA SER A 81 9.00 -14.15 22.41
C SER A 81 8.30 -13.71 23.69
N ALA A 82 8.54 -12.45 24.07
CA ALA A 82 7.83 -11.77 25.14
C ALA A 82 6.31 -11.73 24.89
N ALA A 83 5.91 -11.75 23.62
CA ALA A 83 4.50 -11.74 23.22
C ALA A 83 3.72 -13.01 23.54
N LEU A 84 4.39 -14.15 23.45
CA LEU A 84 3.78 -15.44 23.76
C LEU A 84 3.87 -15.76 25.26
N THR A 85 4.60 -14.96 26.05
CA THR A 85 4.88 -15.24 27.46
C THR A 85 3.61 -15.45 28.28
N MET A 86 2.65 -14.52 28.19
CA MET A 86 1.40 -14.62 28.95
C MET A 86 0.52 -15.77 28.47
N VAL A 87 0.49 -16.04 27.16
CA VAL A 87 -0.26 -17.16 26.57
C VAL A 87 0.33 -18.49 27.04
N VAL A 88 1.65 -18.60 27.08
CA VAL A 88 2.36 -19.78 27.58
C VAL A 88 2.14 -19.93 29.07
N ALA A 89 2.20 -18.85 29.86
CA ALA A 89 1.92 -18.89 31.30
C ALA A 89 0.51 -19.42 31.60
N ASP A 90 -0.50 -18.91 30.89
CA ASP A 90 -1.88 -19.37 31.01
C ASP A 90 -2.05 -20.84 30.59
N THR A 91 -1.37 -21.23 29.52
CA THR A 91 -1.37 -22.62 29.03
C THR A 91 -0.73 -23.57 30.04
N ILE A 92 0.35 -23.16 30.70
CA ILE A 92 1.03 -23.93 31.76
C ILE A 92 0.15 -24.04 32.99
N ALA A 93 -0.47 -22.93 33.41
CA ALA A 93 -1.37 -22.92 34.56
C ALA A 93 -2.59 -23.85 34.34
N THR A 94 -3.09 -23.93 33.12
CA THR A 94 -4.30 -24.70 32.77
C THR A 94 -4.01 -26.17 32.47
N HIS A 95 -2.93 -26.48 31.73
CA HIS A 95 -2.66 -27.83 31.21
C HIS A 95 -1.41 -28.48 31.80
N GLY A 96 -0.57 -27.71 32.49
CA GLY A 96 0.74 -28.14 32.95
C GLY A 96 1.80 -28.14 31.83
N TRP A 97 3.06 -28.11 32.26
CA TRP A 97 4.22 -27.92 31.39
C TRP A 97 4.35 -28.96 30.25
N ARG A 98 4.15 -30.25 30.56
CA ARG A 98 4.29 -31.34 29.57
C ARG A 98 3.22 -31.27 28.47
N ALA A 99 2.02 -30.84 28.84
CA ALA A 99 0.95 -30.61 27.87
C ALA A 99 1.21 -29.33 27.06
N THR A 100 1.78 -28.28 27.65
CA THR A 100 2.23 -27.08 26.91
C THR A 100 3.26 -27.43 25.83
N CYS A 101 4.18 -28.36 26.11
CA CYS A 101 5.11 -28.88 25.10
C CYS A 101 4.35 -29.54 23.93
N ALA A 102 3.34 -30.36 24.23
CA ALA A 102 2.50 -31.00 23.20
C ALA A 102 1.64 -29.98 22.42
N ILE A 103 1.10 -28.95 23.08
CA ILE A 103 0.39 -27.84 22.46
C ILE A 103 1.32 -27.09 21.50
N THR A 104 2.59 -26.90 21.87
CA THR A 104 3.60 -26.26 21.02
C THR A 104 3.86 -27.07 19.76
N VAL A 105 3.95 -28.40 19.88
CA VAL A 105 4.05 -29.30 18.71
C VAL A 105 2.82 -29.18 17.83
N ALA A 106 1.61 -29.23 18.40
CA ALA A 106 0.37 -29.10 17.64
C ALA A 106 0.26 -27.73 16.93
N ALA A 107 0.66 -26.65 17.60
CA ALA A 107 0.74 -25.32 17.02
C ALA A 107 1.71 -25.26 15.83
N GLY A 108 2.88 -25.91 15.95
CA GLY A 108 3.85 -26.01 14.88
C GLY A 108 3.33 -26.78 13.66
N LEU A 109 2.59 -27.88 13.87
CA LEU A 109 1.93 -28.62 12.79
C LEU A 109 0.88 -27.77 12.07
N LEU A 110 0.10 -26.97 12.81
CA LEU A 110 -0.86 -26.03 12.21
C LEU A 110 -0.16 -24.93 11.39
N GLN A 111 0.98 -24.42 11.86
CA GLN A 111 1.78 -23.44 11.08
C GLN A 111 2.33 -24.05 9.79
N ILE A 112 2.85 -25.28 9.84
CA ILE A 112 3.27 -26.00 8.63
C ILE A 112 2.08 -26.11 7.66
N LEU A 113 0.90 -26.50 8.14
CA LEU A 113 -0.31 -26.59 7.32
C LEU A 113 -0.66 -25.24 6.67
N PHE A 114 -0.63 -24.13 7.42
CA PHE A 114 -0.89 -22.80 6.88
C PHE A 114 0.14 -22.36 5.83
N GLY A 115 1.42 -22.70 6.00
CA GLY A 115 2.45 -22.41 5.01
C GLY A 115 2.27 -23.25 3.74
N LEU A 116 1.92 -24.54 3.87
CA LEU A 116 1.68 -25.43 2.73
C LEU A 116 0.44 -25.05 1.92
N THR A 117 -0.61 -24.54 2.58
CA THR A 117 -1.83 -24.04 1.91
C THR A 117 -1.69 -22.63 1.34
N ARG A 118 -0.50 -22.02 1.44
CA ARG A 118 -0.18 -20.65 0.99
C ARG A 118 -1.04 -19.58 1.65
N ALA A 119 -1.40 -19.80 2.91
CA ALA A 119 -2.24 -18.89 3.69
C ALA A 119 -1.46 -17.76 4.37
N ALA A 120 -0.11 -17.74 4.32
CA ALA A 120 0.67 -16.76 5.07
C ALA A 120 0.40 -15.32 4.60
N ARG A 121 0.12 -15.13 3.30
CA ARG A 121 -0.26 -13.82 2.76
C ARG A 121 -1.58 -13.28 3.33
N ALA A 122 -2.52 -14.15 3.73
CA ALA A 122 -3.76 -13.70 4.37
C ALA A 122 -3.49 -13.04 5.73
N ALA A 123 -2.43 -13.43 6.44
CA ALA A 123 -2.02 -12.80 7.70
C ALA A 123 -1.58 -11.33 7.50
N LEU A 124 -1.15 -10.94 6.30
CA LEU A 124 -0.83 -9.54 5.98
C LEU A 124 -2.08 -8.66 5.80
N ALA A 125 -3.28 -9.26 5.68
CA ALA A 125 -4.53 -8.51 5.59
C ALA A 125 -4.98 -7.91 6.95
N VAL A 126 -4.32 -8.29 8.05
CA VAL A 126 -4.60 -7.75 9.38
C VAL A 126 -4.20 -6.27 9.41
N SER A 127 -5.14 -5.40 9.77
CA SER A 127 -4.90 -3.95 9.86
C SER A 127 -3.72 -3.64 10.80
N PRO A 128 -2.81 -2.71 10.44
CA PRO A 128 -1.75 -2.24 11.34
C PRO A 128 -2.27 -1.77 12.70
N ALA A 129 -3.50 -1.25 12.77
CA ALA A 129 -4.12 -0.84 14.04
C ALA A 129 -4.31 -2.02 15.01
N ILE A 130 -4.70 -3.19 14.49
CA ILE A 130 -4.88 -4.42 15.28
C ILE A 130 -3.51 -4.91 15.75
N VAL A 131 -2.52 -4.95 14.88
CA VAL A 131 -1.15 -5.38 15.22
C VAL A 131 -0.55 -4.48 16.31
N HIS A 132 -0.65 -3.16 16.17
CA HIS A 132 -0.12 -2.24 17.18
C HIS A 132 -0.92 -2.29 18.49
N GLY A 133 -2.24 -2.44 18.43
CA GLY A 133 -3.08 -2.60 19.62
C GLY A 133 -2.75 -3.89 20.38
N LEU A 134 -2.51 -4.98 19.63
CA LEU A 134 -2.04 -6.26 20.15
C LEU A 134 -0.69 -6.12 20.85
N LEU A 135 0.33 -5.58 20.17
CA LEU A 135 1.67 -5.38 20.74
C LEU A 135 1.64 -4.47 21.99
N ALA A 136 0.79 -3.44 21.99
CA ALA A 136 0.60 -2.60 23.15
C ALA A 136 -0.05 -3.35 24.32
N GLY A 137 -1.06 -4.20 24.06
CA GLY A 137 -1.70 -5.02 25.08
C GLY A 137 -0.72 -6.01 25.71
N ILE A 138 0.13 -6.64 24.89
CA ILE A 138 1.22 -7.49 25.34
C ILE A 138 2.19 -6.71 26.23
N GLY A 139 2.63 -5.54 25.77
CA GLY A 139 3.54 -4.68 26.52
C GLY A 139 2.99 -4.31 27.90
N VAL A 140 1.71 -3.91 27.95
CA VAL A 140 1.03 -3.53 29.20
C VAL A 140 0.90 -4.73 30.15
N THR A 141 0.40 -5.88 29.66
CA THR A 141 0.23 -7.07 30.51
C THR A 141 1.56 -7.59 31.05
N LEU A 142 2.61 -7.60 30.21
CA LEU A 142 3.96 -7.99 30.60
C LEU A 142 4.55 -7.04 31.65
N VAL A 143 4.46 -5.72 31.45
CA VAL A 143 4.97 -4.73 32.41
C VAL A 143 4.30 -4.87 33.77
N LEU A 144 2.96 -5.02 33.80
CA LEU A 144 2.21 -5.17 35.03
C LEU A 144 2.62 -6.44 35.80
N GLY A 145 2.78 -7.57 35.12
CA GLY A 145 3.23 -8.81 35.76
C GLY A 145 4.66 -8.71 36.29
N GLN A 146 5.59 -8.22 35.48
CA GLN A 146 7.02 -8.18 35.85
C GLN A 146 7.35 -7.09 36.88
N LEU A 147 6.53 -6.04 36.99
CA LEU A 147 6.70 -5.02 38.03
C LEU A 147 6.55 -5.62 39.45
N HIS A 148 5.68 -6.62 39.63
CA HIS A 148 5.56 -7.32 40.92
C HIS A 148 6.86 -8.03 41.31
N VAL A 149 7.53 -8.65 40.34
CA VAL A 149 8.81 -9.35 40.57
C VAL A 149 9.94 -8.37 40.87
N VAL A 150 9.97 -7.23 40.19
CA VAL A 150 10.92 -6.15 40.51
C VAL A 150 10.72 -5.64 41.93
N LEU A 151 9.47 -5.61 42.41
CA LEU A 151 9.10 -5.29 43.79
C LEU A 151 9.21 -6.47 44.77
N GLY A 152 9.89 -7.56 44.38
CA GLY A 152 10.17 -8.74 45.21
C GLY A 152 9.03 -9.74 45.40
N GLY A 153 7.89 -9.55 44.73
CA GLY A 153 6.74 -10.45 44.77
C GLY A 153 6.58 -11.33 43.53
N SER A 154 5.36 -11.81 43.31
CA SER A 154 4.98 -12.65 42.17
C SER A 154 3.89 -12.00 41.32
N ALA A 155 3.94 -12.23 40.01
CA ALA A 155 2.89 -11.79 39.10
C ALA A 155 1.56 -12.50 39.41
N GLN A 156 0.45 -11.79 39.21
CA GLN A 156 -0.91 -12.33 39.27
C GLN A 156 -1.35 -12.88 37.91
N GLY A 157 -2.34 -13.78 37.89
CA GLY A 157 -2.80 -14.46 36.68
C GLY A 157 -3.47 -13.58 35.62
N SER A 158 -3.81 -12.32 35.92
CA SER A 158 -4.41 -11.39 34.96
C SER A 158 -3.94 -9.95 35.17
N ALA A 159 -4.01 -9.12 34.12
CA ALA A 159 -3.59 -7.73 34.22
C ALA A 159 -4.42 -6.90 35.23
N PRO A 160 -5.77 -7.05 35.31
CA PRO A 160 -6.55 -6.38 36.35
C PRO A 160 -6.16 -6.80 37.77
N ALA A 161 -5.90 -8.10 37.99
CA ALA A 161 -5.45 -8.60 39.29
C ALA A 161 -4.08 -8.02 39.67
N ASN A 162 -3.16 -7.92 38.70
CA ASN A 162 -1.87 -7.25 38.91
C ASN A 162 -2.08 -5.78 39.32
N VAL A 163 -2.95 -5.02 38.64
CA VAL A 163 -3.21 -3.61 39.01
C VAL A 163 -3.73 -3.48 40.44
N LEU A 164 -4.66 -4.35 40.85
CA LEU A 164 -5.24 -4.33 42.20
C LEU A 164 -4.25 -4.73 43.29
N ALA A 165 -3.29 -5.61 42.99
CA ALA A 165 -2.28 -6.08 43.95
C ALA A 165 -1.09 -5.12 44.12
N LEU A 166 -0.84 -4.23 43.15
CA LEU A 166 0.32 -3.32 43.16
C LEU A 166 0.47 -2.46 44.44
N PRO A 167 -0.60 -1.82 44.98
CA PRO A 167 -0.45 -0.99 46.18
C PRO A 167 0.07 -1.78 47.39
N GLY A 168 -0.42 -3.01 47.58
CA GLY A 168 0.05 -3.90 48.64
C GLY A 168 1.50 -4.33 48.44
N GLN A 169 1.90 -4.57 47.18
CA GLN A 169 3.27 -4.96 46.84
C GLN A 169 4.29 -3.83 47.11
N VAL A 170 3.90 -2.58 46.85
CA VAL A 170 4.74 -1.40 47.16
C VAL A 170 4.90 -1.23 48.67
N ALA A 171 3.86 -1.50 49.46
CA ALA A 171 3.91 -1.40 50.92
C ALA A 171 4.76 -2.50 51.60
N ALA A 172 5.01 -3.62 50.92
CA ALA A 172 5.71 -4.78 51.49
C ALA A 172 7.25 -4.66 51.57
N HIS A 173 7.86 -3.57 51.08
CA HIS A 173 9.30 -3.22 51.20
C HIS A 173 10.31 -4.37 50.96
N HIS A 174 10.52 -4.77 49.70
CA HIS A 174 11.56 -5.74 49.30
C HIS A 174 12.85 -5.06 48.81
N ASP A 175 13.63 -4.51 49.73
CA ASP A 175 14.69 -3.53 49.42
C ASP A 175 15.80 -4.05 48.46
N GLN A 176 16.24 -5.30 48.60
CA GLN A 176 17.32 -5.84 47.76
C GLN A 176 16.88 -6.10 46.31
N ALA A 177 15.68 -6.65 46.11
CA ALA A 177 15.14 -6.95 44.77
C ALA A 177 14.84 -5.64 44.01
N VAL A 178 14.26 -4.67 44.72
CA VAL A 178 13.97 -3.34 44.20
C VAL A 178 15.25 -2.63 43.78
N LEU A 179 16.30 -2.66 44.61
CA LEU A 179 17.59 -2.05 44.26
C LEU A 179 18.19 -2.66 42.99
N VAL A 180 18.25 -4.00 42.90
CA VAL A 180 18.74 -4.70 41.71
C VAL A 180 17.89 -4.35 40.47
N GLY A 181 16.58 -4.29 40.61
CA GLY A 181 15.67 -3.92 39.53
C GLY A 181 15.83 -2.46 39.07
N ILE A 182 15.96 -1.51 40.00
CA ILE A 182 16.21 -0.09 39.72
C ILE A 182 17.56 0.09 39.03
N VAL A 183 18.61 -0.56 39.51
CA VAL A 183 19.93 -0.52 38.87
C VAL A 183 19.84 -1.05 37.44
N THR A 184 19.17 -2.18 37.24
CA THR A 184 18.98 -2.78 35.91
C THR A 184 18.23 -1.82 34.97
N LEU A 185 17.10 -1.27 35.41
CA LEU A 185 16.32 -0.29 34.63
C LEU A 185 17.11 0.99 34.36
N GLY A 186 17.81 1.51 35.36
CA GLY A 186 18.65 2.70 35.26
C GLY A 186 19.73 2.53 34.19
N VAL A 187 20.42 1.39 34.20
CA VAL A 187 21.40 1.05 33.16
C VAL A 187 20.74 0.99 31.79
N LEU A 188 19.61 0.28 31.64
CA LEU A 188 18.90 0.15 30.35
C LEU A 188 18.42 1.49 29.77
N LEU A 189 17.95 2.40 30.62
CA LEU A 189 17.46 3.72 30.23
C LEU A 189 18.61 4.71 29.94
N ALA A 190 19.73 4.61 30.65
CA ALA A 190 20.89 5.47 30.47
C ALA A 190 21.79 5.02 29.31
N TRP A 191 21.88 3.71 29.02
CA TRP A 191 22.80 3.14 28.02
C TRP A 191 22.76 3.81 26.64
N PRO A 192 21.59 4.11 26.06
CA PRO A 192 21.52 4.75 24.74
C PRO A 192 22.19 6.14 24.70
N ARG A 193 22.29 6.82 25.85
CA ARG A 193 22.89 8.16 25.98
C ARG A 193 24.42 8.14 26.08
N LEU A 194 25.04 6.96 26.25
CA LEU A 194 26.49 6.82 26.38
C LEU A 194 27.22 6.95 25.03
N PRO A 195 28.54 7.23 25.04
CA PRO A 195 29.35 7.33 23.82
C PRO A 195 29.33 6.05 22.97
N LYS A 196 29.49 6.20 21.64
CA LYS A 196 29.47 5.09 20.67
C LYS A 196 30.42 3.94 21.04
N ALA A 197 31.56 4.23 21.67
CA ALA A 197 32.54 3.21 22.09
C ALA A 197 31.96 2.23 23.12
N VAL A 198 31.22 2.73 24.12
CA VAL A 198 30.60 1.91 25.17
C VAL A 198 29.40 1.14 24.63
N ARG A 199 28.64 1.75 23.73
CA ARG A 199 27.45 1.13 23.10
C ARG A 199 27.76 -0.04 22.16
N ARG A 200 29.04 -0.40 21.98
CA ARG A 200 29.44 -1.68 21.35
C ARG A 200 28.96 -2.89 22.16
N VAL A 201 28.85 -2.74 23.48
CA VAL A 201 28.26 -3.75 24.35
C VAL A 201 26.74 -3.55 24.39
N PRO A 202 25.93 -4.61 24.16
CA PRO A 202 24.48 -4.50 24.23
C PRO A 202 23.97 -4.10 25.62
N ALA A 203 23.01 -3.17 25.66
CA ALA A 203 22.43 -2.68 26.91
C ALA A 203 21.86 -3.79 27.82
N PRO A 204 21.15 -4.82 27.31
CA PRO A 204 20.66 -5.94 28.13
C PRO A 204 21.77 -6.70 28.84
N LEU A 205 22.88 -6.95 28.16
CA LEU A 205 24.03 -7.64 28.75
C LEU A 205 24.66 -6.78 29.84
N ALA A 206 24.92 -5.50 29.55
CA ALA A 206 25.51 -4.59 30.52
C ALA A 206 24.65 -4.44 31.79
N ALA A 207 23.34 -4.32 31.63
CA ALA A 207 22.42 -4.20 32.74
C ALA A 207 22.41 -5.46 33.62
N VAL A 208 22.29 -6.65 33.02
CA VAL A 208 22.27 -7.91 33.77
C VAL A 208 23.63 -8.19 34.43
N THR A 209 24.75 -7.92 33.74
CA THR A 209 26.09 -8.15 34.30
C THR A 209 26.40 -7.21 35.46
N LEU A 210 26.09 -5.91 35.36
CA LEU A 210 26.28 -4.95 36.45
C LEU A 210 25.38 -5.27 37.64
N ALA A 211 24.12 -5.62 37.40
CA ALA A 211 23.18 -6.01 38.46
C ALA A 211 23.60 -7.31 39.15
N THR A 212 24.07 -8.30 38.39
CA THR A 212 24.61 -9.56 38.92
C THR A 212 25.88 -9.33 39.73
N GLY A 213 26.80 -8.49 39.22
CA GLY A 213 28.02 -8.12 39.92
C GLY A 213 27.74 -7.42 41.25
N LEU A 214 26.83 -6.43 41.24
CA LEU A 214 26.37 -5.76 42.46
C LEU A 214 25.84 -6.79 43.48
N SER A 215 24.93 -7.67 43.06
CA SER A 215 24.34 -8.68 43.92
C SER A 215 25.37 -9.65 44.51
N VAL A 216 26.35 -10.10 43.72
CA VAL A 216 27.42 -11.00 44.17
C VAL A 216 28.39 -10.30 45.12
N LEU A 217 28.89 -9.11 44.76
CA LEU A 217 29.90 -8.38 45.54
C LEU A 217 29.39 -7.92 46.91
N THR A 218 28.09 -7.65 47.01
CA THR A 218 27.43 -7.21 48.25
C THR A 218 26.81 -8.36 49.05
N GLY A 219 26.87 -9.59 48.55
CA GLY A 219 26.33 -10.77 49.25
C GLY A 219 24.81 -10.78 49.39
N MET A 220 24.06 -10.14 48.47
CA MET A 220 22.60 -10.08 48.53
C MET A 220 21.96 -11.48 48.42
N ASN A 221 20.95 -11.74 49.26
CA ASN A 221 20.18 -12.98 49.28
C ASN A 221 18.91 -12.81 48.44
N LEU A 222 19.04 -13.05 47.15
CA LEU A 222 17.97 -12.90 46.16
C LEU A 222 17.72 -14.22 45.44
N PRO A 223 16.48 -14.49 45.00
CA PRO A 223 16.20 -15.57 44.05
C PRO A 223 17.05 -15.40 42.79
N ARG A 224 17.74 -16.47 42.38
CA ARG A 224 18.61 -16.50 41.20
C ARG A 224 18.13 -17.53 40.19
N VAL A 225 18.69 -17.46 38.99
CA VAL A 225 18.46 -18.44 37.93
C VAL A 225 18.87 -19.83 38.40
N ASP A 226 17.92 -20.76 38.42
CA ASP A 226 18.16 -22.16 38.67
C ASP A 226 18.21 -22.95 37.35
N LEU A 227 19.34 -23.62 37.10
CA LEU A 227 19.58 -24.44 35.92
C LEU A 227 20.15 -25.78 36.37
N PRO A 228 19.67 -26.94 35.89
CA PRO A 228 20.25 -28.23 36.25
C PRO A 228 21.71 -28.37 35.76
N ALA A 229 22.49 -29.24 36.39
CA ALA A 229 23.93 -29.39 36.13
C ALA A 229 24.29 -30.09 34.80
N GLY A 230 23.31 -30.63 34.07
CA GLY A 230 23.54 -31.31 32.79
C GLY A 230 22.32 -31.31 31.87
N LEU A 231 22.57 -31.30 30.56
CA LEU A 231 21.56 -31.39 29.50
C LEU A 231 20.71 -32.68 29.52
N PRO A 232 21.22 -33.87 29.89
CA PRO A 232 20.44 -35.11 29.90
C PRO A 232 19.33 -35.17 30.97
N ALA A 233 19.30 -34.22 31.92
CA ALA A 233 18.29 -34.20 32.99
C ALA A 233 16.89 -33.76 32.51
N LEU A 234 16.76 -33.33 31.24
CA LEU A 234 15.52 -32.85 30.63
C LEU A 234 14.94 -33.85 29.62
N HIS A 235 14.71 -35.09 30.03
CA HIS A 235 13.81 -35.97 29.30
C HIS A 235 12.34 -35.61 29.59
N ILE A 236 11.90 -34.43 29.11
CA ILE A 236 10.49 -34.03 29.17
C ILE A 236 9.83 -34.41 27.85
N VAL A 237 9.31 -35.64 27.80
CA VAL A 237 8.51 -36.09 26.66
C VAL A 237 7.15 -35.36 26.68
N PRO A 238 6.74 -34.71 25.58
CA PRO A 238 5.42 -34.11 25.46
C PRO A 238 4.33 -35.10 25.85
N GLN A 239 3.37 -34.66 26.63
CA GLN A 239 2.26 -35.51 27.07
C GLN A 239 0.95 -34.95 26.51
N LEU A 240 0.22 -35.77 25.76
CA LEU A 240 -1.12 -35.41 25.32
C LEU A 240 -2.05 -35.33 26.53
N PRO A 241 -3.02 -34.40 26.51
CA PRO A 241 -3.94 -34.26 27.64
C PRO A 241 -4.87 -35.48 27.73
N GLY A 242 -5.17 -35.91 28.96
CA GLY A 242 -6.14 -36.99 29.19
C GLY A 242 -7.60 -36.60 28.90
N GLY A 243 -7.89 -35.30 28.75
CA GLY A 243 -9.21 -34.72 28.48
C GLY A 243 -9.12 -33.23 28.12
N GLY A 244 -10.24 -32.54 27.92
CA GLY A 244 -10.21 -31.08 27.64
C GLY A 244 -9.66 -30.71 26.26
N TRP A 245 -9.82 -31.58 25.26
CA TRP A 245 -9.33 -31.40 23.89
C TRP A 245 -9.72 -30.07 23.23
N GLY A 246 -10.87 -29.48 23.58
CA GLY A 246 -11.28 -28.17 23.09
C GLY A 246 -10.36 -27.03 23.59
N SER A 247 -9.98 -27.05 24.87
CA SER A 247 -9.04 -26.08 25.45
C SER A 247 -7.63 -26.27 24.87
N PHE A 248 -7.19 -27.52 24.72
CA PHE A 248 -5.93 -27.86 24.07
C PHE A 248 -5.86 -27.33 22.62
N ALA A 249 -6.91 -27.57 21.83
CA ALA A 249 -6.99 -27.11 20.45
C ALA A 249 -7.02 -25.58 20.37
N THR A 250 -7.77 -24.93 21.27
CA THR A 250 -7.84 -23.45 21.35
C THR A 250 -6.46 -22.86 21.67
N ALA A 251 -5.72 -23.44 22.62
CA ALA A 251 -4.37 -23.02 22.94
C ALA A 251 -3.39 -23.22 21.76
N ALA A 252 -3.47 -24.37 21.08
CA ALA A 252 -2.64 -24.67 19.91
C ALA A 252 -2.89 -23.70 18.75
N VAL A 253 -4.16 -23.40 18.45
CA VAL A 253 -4.55 -22.42 17.42
C VAL A 253 -4.08 -21.02 17.82
N THR A 254 -4.27 -20.63 19.08
CA THR A 254 -3.86 -19.32 19.61
C THR A 254 -2.35 -19.12 19.42
N ILE A 255 -1.54 -20.08 19.89
CA ILE A 255 -0.09 -20.05 19.74
C ILE A 255 0.31 -20.05 18.25
N ALA A 256 -0.28 -20.90 17.42
CA ALA A 256 0.03 -20.97 15.99
C ALA A 256 -0.18 -19.64 15.27
N LEU A 257 -1.33 -18.99 15.53
CA LEU A 257 -1.71 -17.72 14.92
C LEU A 257 -0.81 -16.57 15.39
N ILE A 258 -0.58 -16.43 16.71
CA ILE A 258 0.23 -15.34 17.25
C ILE A 258 1.69 -15.53 16.82
N ALA A 259 2.26 -16.71 17.03
CA ALA A 259 3.65 -16.98 16.65
C ALA A 259 3.86 -16.86 15.13
N GLY A 260 2.88 -17.25 14.32
CA GLY A 260 2.92 -17.07 12.87
C GLY A 260 2.89 -15.59 12.49
N LEU A 261 1.91 -14.84 13.02
CA LEU A 261 1.75 -13.41 12.74
C LEU A 261 3.00 -12.61 13.15
N GLU A 262 3.55 -12.83 14.34
CA GLU A 262 4.78 -12.17 14.78
C GLU A 262 5.96 -12.45 13.85
N SER A 263 6.10 -13.71 13.44
CA SER A 263 7.18 -14.13 12.53
C SER A 263 7.07 -13.42 11.18
N LEU A 264 5.87 -13.35 10.62
CA LEU A 264 5.62 -12.71 9.33
C LEU A 264 5.82 -11.19 9.42
N LEU A 265 5.35 -10.56 10.51
CA LEU A 265 5.57 -9.13 10.74
C LEU A 265 7.05 -8.79 10.96
N SER A 266 7.80 -9.68 11.61
CA SER A 266 9.24 -9.58 11.76
C SER A 266 9.96 -9.64 10.41
N ALA A 267 9.60 -10.61 9.57
CA ALA A 267 10.15 -10.75 8.22
C ALA A 267 9.88 -9.49 7.39
N VAL A 268 8.63 -9.03 7.36
CA VAL A 268 8.23 -7.81 6.63
C VAL A 268 8.94 -6.57 7.17
N SER A 269 9.16 -6.48 8.48
CA SER A 269 9.85 -5.33 9.10
C SER A 269 11.33 -5.27 8.70
N VAL A 270 11.99 -6.42 8.59
CA VAL A 270 13.39 -6.50 8.14
C VAL A 270 13.49 -6.25 6.63
N ASP A 271 12.59 -6.83 5.83
CA ASP A 271 12.56 -6.64 4.37
C ASP A 271 12.41 -5.18 3.97
N LYS A 272 11.60 -4.41 4.71
CA LYS A 272 11.43 -2.96 4.51
C LYS A 272 12.74 -2.18 4.63
N ARG A 273 13.76 -2.70 5.33
CA ARG A 273 15.05 -2.04 5.53
C ARG A 273 16.17 -2.60 4.66
N ARG A 274 16.16 -3.90 4.39
CA ARG A 274 17.28 -4.65 3.78
C ARG A 274 17.51 -4.34 2.30
N GLY A 275 16.49 -3.92 1.56
CA GLY A 275 16.55 -3.84 0.10
C GLY A 275 16.75 -5.21 -0.58
N GLY A 276 16.36 -5.34 -1.85
CA GLY A 276 16.49 -6.60 -2.59
C GLY A 276 15.29 -7.56 -2.46
N PRO A 277 15.48 -8.87 -2.74
CA PRO A 277 14.38 -9.84 -2.79
C PRO A 277 13.67 -9.97 -1.44
N ARG A 278 12.33 -9.89 -1.47
CA ARG A 278 11.48 -10.09 -0.29
C ARG A 278 11.51 -11.54 0.18
N SER A 279 11.29 -11.73 1.47
CA SER A 279 11.22 -13.03 2.12
C SER A 279 10.01 -13.85 1.64
N ASP A 280 10.20 -15.15 1.51
CA ASP A 280 9.11 -16.09 1.22
C ASP A 280 8.32 -16.36 2.51
N LEU A 281 7.15 -15.74 2.63
CA LEU A 281 6.32 -15.79 3.83
C LEU A 281 5.69 -17.16 4.07
N ASP A 282 5.33 -17.88 3.01
CA ASP A 282 4.73 -19.22 3.14
C ASP A 282 5.80 -20.20 3.64
N ARG A 283 7.03 -20.11 3.09
CA ARG A 283 8.19 -20.86 3.59
C ARG A 283 8.58 -20.45 5.01
N GLU A 284 8.49 -19.16 5.34
CA GLU A 284 8.75 -18.68 6.71
C GLU A 284 7.81 -19.34 7.72
N LEU A 285 6.53 -19.46 7.39
CA LEU A 285 5.55 -20.10 8.26
C LEU A 285 5.79 -21.60 8.41
N VAL A 286 6.19 -22.30 7.34
CA VAL A 286 6.64 -23.70 7.42
C VAL A 286 7.87 -23.84 8.32
N GLY A 287 8.86 -22.95 8.18
CA GLY A 287 10.07 -22.95 8.98
C GLY A 287 9.81 -22.71 10.47
N GLN A 288 8.93 -21.76 10.82
CA GLN A 288 8.48 -21.56 12.19
C GLN A 288 7.71 -22.76 12.74
N GLY A 289 6.85 -23.37 11.91
CA GLY A 289 6.11 -24.54 12.31
C GLY A 289 7.03 -25.72 12.64
N ALA A 290 8.03 -25.98 11.78
CA ALA A 290 9.08 -26.98 12.05
C ALA A 290 9.87 -26.66 13.33
N ALA A 291 10.20 -25.38 13.55
CA ALA A 291 10.89 -24.92 14.76
C ALA A 291 10.07 -25.17 16.03
N ASN A 292 8.76 -24.90 15.99
CA ASN A 292 7.85 -25.16 17.11
C ASN A 292 7.65 -26.65 17.37
N VAL A 293 7.55 -27.48 16.32
CA VAL A 293 7.54 -28.95 16.47
C VAL A 293 8.81 -29.43 17.16
N ALA A 294 9.98 -29.00 16.69
CA ALA A 294 11.26 -29.44 17.25
C ALA A 294 11.48 -28.94 18.68
N ALA A 295 11.18 -27.66 18.95
CA ALA A 295 11.30 -27.08 20.29
C ALA A 295 10.36 -27.78 21.27
N GLY A 296 9.07 -27.91 20.93
CA GLY A 296 8.08 -28.59 21.78
C GLY A 296 8.44 -30.05 22.05
N ALA A 297 8.91 -30.78 21.03
CA ALA A 297 9.32 -32.18 21.17
C ALA A 297 10.50 -32.39 22.13
N LEU A 298 11.39 -31.40 22.25
CA LEU A 298 12.57 -31.42 23.11
C LEU A 298 12.35 -30.71 24.46
N GLY A 299 11.10 -30.45 24.84
CA GLY A 299 10.78 -29.81 26.11
C GLY A 299 11.05 -28.30 26.14
N GLY A 300 10.99 -27.65 24.99
CA GLY A 300 10.89 -26.20 24.83
C GLY A 300 9.43 -25.73 24.74
N PHE A 301 9.24 -24.42 24.71
CA PHE A 301 7.97 -23.74 24.47
C PHE A 301 8.01 -22.94 23.14
N PRO A 302 6.88 -22.35 22.71
CA PRO A 302 6.76 -21.76 21.39
C PRO A 302 7.81 -20.67 21.09
N VAL A 303 8.30 -20.71 19.86
CA VAL A 303 9.21 -19.75 19.25
C VAL A 303 8.55 -19.04 18.07
N THR A 304 9.07 -17.86 17.78
CA THR A 304 8.67 -17.05 16.63
C THR A 304 9.83 -16.17 16.18
N GLY A 305 9.74 -15.56 15.00
CA GLY A 305 10.64 -14.51 14.55
C GLY A 305 10.50 -13.25 15.42
N VAL A 306 11.55 -12.90 16.16
CA VAL A 306 11.49 -11.77 17.11
C VAL A 306 11.99 -10.50 16.45
N ILE A 307 11.09 -9.51 16.26
CA ILE A 307 11.38 -8.25 15.56
C ILE A 307 12.65 -7.58 16.09
N VAL A 308 12.78 -7.44 17.41
CA VAL A 308 13.94 -6.77 18.03
C VAL A 308 15.25 -7.51 17.76
N ARG A 309 15.25 -8.85 17.79
CA ARG A 309 16.45 -9.66 17.53
C ARG A 309 16.82 -9.63 16.05
N SER A 310 15.85 -9.78 15.15
CA SER A 310 16.06 -9.71 13.71
C SER A 310 16.57 -8.32 13.27
N MET A 311 16.03 -7.25 13.85
CA MET A 311 16.51 -5.89 13.59
C MET A 311 17.90 -5.66 14.15
N THR A 312 18.20 -6.16 15.35
CA THR A 312 19.57 -6.12 15.91
C THR A 312 20.54 -6.89 15.03
N ASN A 313 20.14 -8.05 14.50
CA ASN A 313 20.93 -8.85 13.57
C ASN A 313 21.25 -8.08 12.29
N TYR A 314 20.23 -7.45 11.71
CA TYR A 314 20.37 -6.59 10.53
C TYR A 314 21.25 -5.37 10.80
N GLU A 315 21.02 -4.64 11.89
CA GLU A 315 21.79 -3.45 12.28
C GLU A 315 23.25 -3.77 12.65
N ALA A 316 23.51 -4.99 13.14
CA ALA A 316 24.86 -5.50 13.36
C ALA A 316 25.58 -5.93 12.08
N GLY A 317 24.90 -5.86 10.93
CA GLY A 317 25.47 -6.07 9.59
C GLY A 317 25.29 -7.48 9.03
N ALA A 318 24.42 -8.32 9.61
CA ALA A 318 24.16 -9.66 9.07
C ALA A 318 23.70 -9.62 7.62
N ARG A 319 24.20 -10.55 6.80
CA ARG A 319 23.92 -10.65 5.37
C ARG A 319 23.24 -11.97 5.01
N THR A 320 23.45 -13.02 5.80
CA THR A 320 22.89 -14.36 5.55
C THR A 320 22.32 -15.03 6.81
N ARG A 321 21.66 -16.18 6.60
CA ARG A 321 21.15 -17.06 7.67
C ARG A 321 22.24 -17.62 8.59
N ALA A 322 23.51 -17.57 8.17
CA ALA A 322 24.63 -18.05 8.97
C ALA A 322 24.74 -17.30 10.31
N SER A 323 24.39 -16.00 10.35
CA SER A 323 24.39 -15.23 11.60
C SER A 323 23.45 -15.84 12.65
N ALA A 324 22.21 -16.17 12.24
CA ALA A 324 21.21 -16.77 13.12
C ALA A 324 21.58 -18.21 13.54
N MET A 325 22.23 -18.98 12.66
CA MET A 325 22.73 -20.32 12.99
C MET A 325 23.89 -20.27 14.00
N LEU A 326 24.89 -19.40 13.76
CA LEU A 326 26.02 -19.17 14.68
C LEU A 326 25.53 -18.68 16.04
N HIS A 327 24.53 -17.79 16.05
CA HIS A 327 23.87 -17.32 17.26
C HIS A 327 23.35 -18.49 18.13
N CYS A 328 22.64 -19.45 17.53
CA CYS A 328 22.16 -20.64 18.25
C CYS A 328 23.32 -21.50 18.75
N ALA A 329 24.41 -21.63 17.98
CA ALA A 329 25.61 -22.34 18.41
C ALA A 329 26.29 -21.65 19.62
N TRP A 330 26.34 -20.32 19.66
CA TRP A 330 26.87 -19.58 20.82
C TRP A 330 26.01 -19.75 22.06
N ILE A 331 24.67 -19.76 21.91
CA ILE A 331 23.79 -20.05 23.04
C ILE A 331 24.06 -21.45 23.57
N LEU A 332 24.14 -22.46 22.69
CA LEU A 332 24.45 -23.84 23.09
C LEU A 332 25.80 -23.93 23.81
N ALA A 333 26.85 -23.30 23.27
CA ALA A 333 28.16 -23.25 23.90
C ALA A 333 28.11 -22.57 25.28
N ALA A 334 27.39 -21.46 25.42
CA ALA A 334 27.21 -20.79 26.71
C ALA A 334 26.42 -21.64 27.71
N CYS A 335 25.42 -22.39 27.25
CA CYS A 335 24.66 -23.32 28.12
C CYS A 335 25.56 -24.43 28.67
N LEU A 336 26.51 -24.92 27.88
CA LEU A 336 27.44 -25.99 28.24
C LEU A 336 28.61 -25.51 29.10
N LEU A 337 29.16 -24.34 28.79
CA LEU A 337 30.42 -23.86 29.37
C LEU A 337 30.22 -22.82 30.49
N LEU A 338 29.10 -22.09 30.49
CA LEU A 338 28.86 -20.95 31.37
C LEU A 338 27.67 -21.14 32.31
N THR A 339 27.18 -22.38 32.52
CA THR A 339 26.03 -22.65 33.41
C THR A 339 26.23 -22.08 34.80
N GLY A 340 27.45 -22.19 35.36
CA GLY A 340 27.78 -21.63 36.67
C GLY A 340 27.65 -20.10 36.72
N VAL A 341 28.00 -19.40 35.65
CA VAL A 341 27.85 -17.95 35.53
C VAL A 341 26.37 -17.57 35.39
N LEU A 342 25.61 -18.31 34.59
CA LEU A 342 24.19 -18.05 34.38
C LEU A 342 23.38 -18.19 35.69
N ARG A 343 23.77 -19.13 36.58
CA ARG A 343 23.15 -19.30 37.90
C ARG A 343 23.38 -18.13 38.87
N LEU A 344 24.33 -17.24 38.58
CA LEU A 344 24.56 -16.06 39.42
C LEU A 344 23.51 -14.97 39.19
N ILE A 345 22.78 -15.02 38.07
CA ILE A 345 21.88 -13.95 37.63
C ILE A 345 20.66 -13.87 38.57
N PRO A 346 20.40 -12.70 39.21
CA PRO A 346 19.20 -12.49 40.01
C PRO A 346 17.93 -12.43 39.14
N LEU A 347 16.83 -13.03 39.59
CA LEU A 347 15.55 -13.01 38.86
C LEU A 347 14.99 -11.58 38.73
N ALA A 348 15.22 -10.72 39.72
CA ALA A 348 14.83 -9.30 39.67
C ALA A 348 15.47 -8.54 38.49
N ALA A 349 16.70 -8.89 38.10
CA ALA A 349 17.36 -8.28 36.93
C ALA A 349 16.68 -8.71 35.62
N LEU A 350 16.27 -9.98 35.52
CA LEU A 350 15.54 -10.48 34.35
C LEU A 350 14.14 -9.85 34.25
N ALA A 351 13.44 -9.71 35.38
CA ALA A 351 12.14 -9.05 35.43
C ALA A 351 12.24 -7.58 35.01
N ALA A 352 13.24 -6.84 35.51
CA ALA A 352 13.51 -5.46 35.12
C ALA A 352 13.83 -5.32 33.63
N LEU A 353 14.60 -6.26 33.06
CA LEU A 353 14.84 -6.33 31.62
C LEU A 353 13.54 -6.50 30.83
N LEU A 354 12.62 -7.36 31.28
CA LEU A 354 11.34 -7.57 30.64
C LEU A 354 10.39 -6.37 30.78
N VAL A 355 10.40 -5.66 31.92
CA VAL A 355 9.69 -4.39 32.06
C VAL A 355 10.18 -3.41 30.99
N TYR A 356 11.50 -3.24 30.84
CA TYR A 356 12.06 -2.38 29.79
C TYR A 356 11.62 -2.81 28.38
N VAL A 357 11.71 -4.10 28.05
CA VAL A 357 11.26 -4.61 26.74
C VAL A 357 9.76 -4.40 26.53
N GLY A 358 8.92 -4.66 27.53
CA GLY A 358 7.47 -4.47 27.47
C GLY A 358 7.09 -3.02 27.19
N THR A 359 7.77 -2.05 27.81
CA THR A 359 7.54 -0.62 27.50
C THR A 359 7.89 -0.25 26.06
N LYS A 360 8.86 -0.94 25.43
CA LYS A 360 9.25 -0.71 24.03
C LYS A 360 8.25 -1.28 23.02
N LEU A 361 7.40 -2.24 23.42
CA LEU A 361 6.33 -2.76 22.56
C LEU A 361 5.22 -1.70 22.33
N VAL A 362 5.06 -0.75 23.26
CA VAL A 362 4.13 0.38 23.12
C VAL A 362 4.78 1.49 22.27
N ASN A 363 4.56 1.44 20.96
CA ASN A 363 5.15 2.39 20.00
C ASN A 363 4.29 3.66 19.83
N LEU A 364 4.68 4.75 20.49
CA LEU A 364 3.98 6.05 20.42
C LEU A 364 3.94 6.66 19.00
N PRO A 365 5.02 6.63 18.18
CA PRO A 365 4.94 7.01 16.77
C PRO A 365 3.88 6.24 15.99
N ALA A 366 3.81 4.92 16.14
CA ALA A 366 2.81 4.10 15.47
C ALA A 366 1.37 4.46 15.89
N LEU A 367 1.16 4.81 17.17
CA LEU A 367 -0.13 5.29 17.65
C LEU A 367 -0.56 6.61 16.98
N LYS A 368 0.38 7.53 16.73
CA LYS A 368 0.10 8.78 16.01
C LYS A 368 -0.28 8.50 14.55
N GLU A 369 0.39 7.55 13.90
CA GLU A 369 0.08 7.09 12.55
C GLU A 369 -1.35 6.53 12.47
N VAL A 370 -1.70 5.60 13.36
CA VAL A 370 -3.03 5.00 13.44
C VAL A 370 -4.12 6.05 13.69
N ARG A 371 -3.83 7.04 14.54
CA ARG A 371 -4.75 8.17 14.80
C ARG A 371 -4.99 9.02 13.55
N ARG A 372 -3.96 9.29 12.73
CA ARG A 372 -4.09 10.09 11.50
C ARG A 372 -4.98 9.40 10.45
N HIS A 373 -4.98 8.08 10.41
CA HIS A 373 -5.78 7.29 9.46
C HIS A 373 -7.22 7.00 9.96
N GLY A 374 -7.59 7.46 11.16
CA GLY A 374 -8.94 7.27 11.72
C GLY A 374 -9.20 5.88 12.30
N ASP A 375 -8.17 5.05 12.49
CA ASP A 375 -8.28 3.67 12.97
C ASP A 375 -7.99 3.52 14.48
N LEU A 376 -7.88 4.64 15.21
CA LEU A 376 -7.67 4.67 16.66
C LEU A 376 -8.70 3.84 17.45
N PRO A 377 -10.00 3.83 17.11
CA PRO A 377 -10.98 2.98 17.79
C PRO A 377 -10.66 1.48 17.69
N VAL A 378 -10.17 1.00 16.54
CA VAL A 378 -9.78 -0.41 16.34
C VAL A 378 -8.60 -0.76 17.25
N TYR A 379 -7.59 0.11 17.31
CA TYR A 379 -6.45 -0.04 18.22
C TYR A 379 -6.90 -0.12 19.68
N ALA A 380 -7.79 0.79 20.10
CA ALA A 380 -8.26 0.87 21.49
C ALA A 380 -9.05 -0.39 21.90
N VAL A 381 -9.95 -0.87 21.03
CA VAL A 381 -10.72 -2.11 21.27
C VAL A 381 -9.79 -3.32 21.38
N THR A 382 -8.80 -3.42 20.48
CA THR A 382 -7.82 -4.51 20.51
C THR A 382 -7.01 -4.51 21.81
N LEU A 383 -6.50 -3.34 22.20
CA LEU A 383 -5.74 -3.13 23.44
C LEU A 383 -6.58 -3.47 24.68
N ALA A 384 -7.79 -2.93 24.76
CA ALA A 384 -8.68 -3.15 25.90
C ALA A 384 -9.05 -4.63 26.04
N GLY A 385 -9.41 -5.31 24.94
CA GLY A 385 -9.72 -6.74 24.96
C GLY A 385 -8.53 -7.60 25.37
N ALA A 386 -7.32 -7.27 24.88
CA ALA A 386 -6.09 -7.97 25.22
C ALA A 386 -5.71 -7.84 26.70
N VAL A 387 -5.89 -6.65 27.29
CA VAL A 387 -5.55 -6.38 28.70
C VAL A 387 -6.62 -6.87 29.66
N ALA A 388 -7.91 -6.68 29.33
CA ALA A 388 -9.01 -6.99 30.24
C ALA A 388 -9.37 -8.48 30.27
N VAL A 389 -9.21 -9.20 29.15
CA VAL A 389 -9.62 -10.59 29.01
C VAL A 389 -8.43 -11.48 28.69
N ASN A 390 -8.02 -11.54 27.42
CA ASN A 390 -6.85 -12.26 26.95
C ASN A 390 -6.51 -11.85 25.52
N LEU A 391 -5.36 -12.32 25.04
CA LEU A 391 -4.80 -11.90 23.76
C LEU A 391 -5.66 -12.26 22.54
N LEU A 392 -6.19 -13.49 22.51
CA LEU A 392 -7.02 -13.97 21.41
C LEU A 392 -8.31 -13.16 21.29
N THR A 393 -8.98 -12.92 22.43
CA THR A 393 -10.20 -12.11 22.50
C THR A 393 -9.92 -10.67 22.06
N GLY A 394 -8.77 -10.10 22.43
CA GLY A 394 -8.34 -8.78 21.97
C GLY A 394 -8.24 -8.69 20.45
N VAL A 395 -7.54 -9.64 19.80
CA VAL A 395 -7.42 -9.68 18.33
C VAL A 395 -8.77 -9.88 17.66
N ALA A 396 -9.57 -10.84 18.14
CA ALA A 396 -10.89 -11.12 17.59
C ALA A 396 -11.83 -9.90 17.68
N ALA A 397 -11.87 -9.22 18.83
CA ALA A 397 -12.64 -8.00 19.01
C ALA A 397 -12.17 -6.87 18.07
N GLY A 398 -10.85 -6.70 17.91
CA GLY A 398 -10.26 -5.75 16.98
C GLY A 398 -10.65 -6.02 15.52
N VAL A 399 -10.56 -7.28 15.07
CA VAL A 399 -10.95 -7.71 13.72
C VAL A 399 -12.44 -7.48 13.50
N LEU A 400 -13.31 -7.92 14.42
CA LEU A 400 -14.76 -7.75 14.33
C LEU A 400 -15.14 -6.27 14.26
N PHE A 401 -14.51 -5.43 15.08
CA PHE A 401 -14.77 -4.00 15.08
C PHE A 401 -14.28 -3.31 13.80
N ALA A 402 -13.12 -3.71 13.27
CA ALA A 402 -12.63 -3.23 11.97
C ALA A 402 -13.58 -3.61 10.82
N LEU A 403 -14.08 -4.84 10.81
CA LEU A 403 -15.08 -5.31 9.84
C LEU A 403 -16.39 -4.51 9.96
N ALA A 404 -16.85 -4.23 11.19
CA ALA A 404 -18.04 -3.42 11.42
C ALA A 404 -17.87 -1.97 10.93
N LEU A 405 -16.70 -1.36 11.14
CA LEU A 405 -16.41 -0.02 10.60
C LEU A 405 -16.34 0.00 9.07
N MET A 406 -15.73 -1.01 8.47
CA MET A 406 -15.69 -1.15 7.01
C MET A 406 -17.11 -1.28 6.44
N LEU A 407 -17.93 -2.14 7.05
CA LEU A 407 -19.34 -2.31 6.70
C LEU A 407 -20.10 -0.98 6.83
N ARG A 408 -19.88 -0.24 7.93
CA ARG A 408 -20.48 1.09 8.11
C ARG A 408 -20.04 2.07 7.02
N ARG A 409 -18.76 2.12 6.66
CA ARG A 409 -18.28 3.01 5.58
C ARG A 409 -18.87 2.65 4.21
N MET A 410 -19.14 1.36 3.97
CA MET A 410 -19.73 0.88 2.72
C MET A 410 -21.24 1.15 2.61
N ILE A 411 -21.96 1.18 3.74
CA ILE A 411 -23.43 1.33 3.78
C ILE A 411 -23.89 2.79 3.68
N PHE A 412 -23.12 3.73 4.22
CA PHE A 412 -23.56 5.12 4.32
C PHE A 412 -23.27 5.88 3.02
N SER A 413 -24.28 5.95 2.15
CA SER A 413 -24.29 6.83 0.98
C SER A 413 -24.46 8.31 1.36
N GLY A 414 -23.85 9.18 0.57
CA GLY A 414 -24.13 10.61 0.60
C GLY A 414 -25.46 10.84 -0.10
N ILE A 415 -26.51 11.23 0.64
CA ILE A 415 -27.81 11.58 0.08
C ILE A 415 -28.17 12.94 0.67
N HIS A 416 -28.29 13.95 -0.19
CA HIS A 416 -28.64 15.31 0.20
C HIS A 416 -29.41 16.05 -0.92
N VAL A 417 -30.17 17.07 -0.53
CA VAL A 417 -30.92 17.94 -1.45
C VAL A 417 -30.21 19.29 -1.54
N GLU A 418 -30.04 19.78 -2.75
CA GLU A 418 -29.56 21.13 -3.07
C GLU A 418 -30.66 21.91 -3.79
N ARG A 419 -30.74 23.22 -3.54
CA ARG A 419 -31.65 24.13 -4.24
C ARG A 419 -30.87 24.88 -5.32
N ASP A 420 -31.36 24.82 -6.56
CA ASP A 420 -30.84 25.56 -7.70
C ASP A 420 -31.96 26.47 -8.26
N GLY A 421 -32.13 27.64 -7.65
CA GLY A 421 -33.26 28.54 -7.94
C GLY A 421 -34.62 27.91 -7.61
N ASP A 422 -35.52 27.87 -8.60
CA ASP A 422 -36.85 27.23 -8.50
C ASP A 422 -36.81 25.71 -8.71
N ARG A 423 -35.62 25.13 -8.95
CA ARG A 423 -35.43 23.69 -9.18
C ARG A 423 -34.80 23.02 -7.97
N HIS A 424 -35.25 21.80 -7.70
CA HIS A 424 -34.69 20.95 -6.65
C HIS A 424 -33.73 19.93 -7.25
N ARG A 425 -32.59 19.71 -6.59
CA ARG A 425 -31.59 18.74 -7.01
C ARG A 425 -31.34 17.75 -5.88
N VAL A 426 -31.51 16.46 -6.15
CA VAL A 426 -31.21 15.40 -5.17
C VAL A 426 -29.96 14.71 -5.64
N VAL A 427 -28.89 14.82 -4.86
CA VAL A 427 -27.58 14.22 -5.17
C VAL A 427 -27.43 12.94 -4.35
N ILE A 428 -27.12 11.84 -5.04
CA ILE A 428 -26.95 10.52 -4.44
C ILE A 428 -25.58 9.98 -4.82
N GLU A 429 -24.72 9.76 -3.82
CA GLU A 429 -23.32 9.35 -3.98
C GLU A 429 -23.02 8.03 -3.25
N GLY A 430 -22.22 7.17 -3.89
CA GLY A 430 -21.70 5.93 -3.32
C GLY A 430 -22.56 4.70 -3.62
N ALA A 431 -22.64 3.75 -2.67
CA ALA A 431 -23.45 2.54 -2.84
C ALA A 431 -24.88 2.77 -2.34
N LEU A 432 -25.88 2.69 -3.22
CA LEU A 432 -27.28 2.80 -2.86
C LEU A 432 -27.87 1.39 -2.65
N THR A 433 -28.00 1.02 -1.37
CA THR A 433 -28.46 -0.31 -0.95
C THR A 433 -29.79 -0.23 -0.18
N PHE A 434 -30.38 -1.37 0.13
CA PHE A 434 -31.59 -1.51 0.94
C PHE A 434 -31.44 -0.85 2.32
N LEU A 435 -30.21 -0.79 2.84
CA LEU A 435 -29.89 -0.11 4.10
C LEU A 435 -29.91 1.42 3.98
N SER A 436 -29.75 1.95 2.77
CA SER A 436 -29.81 3.39 2.47
C SER A 436 -31.25 3.88 2.27
N VAL A 437 -32.22 2.97 2.02
CA VAL A 437 -33.62 3.29 1.72
C VAL A 437 -34.27 4.20 2.79
N PRO A 438 -34.15 3.95 4.11
CA PRO A 438 -34.76 4.84 5.11
C PRO A 438 -34.27 6.29 5.03
N ARG A 439 -32.97 6.50 4.75
CA ARG A 439 -32.39 7.83 4.56
C ARG A 439 -32.85 8.42 3.23
N LEU A 440 -32.86 7.62 2.17
CA LEU A 440 -33.34 8.03 0.85
C LEU A 440 -34.78 8.55 0.92
N THR A 441 -35.69 7.79 1.53
CA THR A 441 -37.09 8.20 1.69
C THR A 441 -37.22 9.49 2.50
N ARG A 442 -36.42 9.64 3.58
CA ARG A 442 -36.42 10.86 4.38
C ARG A 442 -36.00 12.09 3.58
N VAL A 443 -34.93 11.99 2.79
CA VAL A 443 -34.42 13.10 1.98
C VAL A 443 -35.38 13.41 0.82
N LEU A 444 -35.93 12.39 0.16
CA LEU A 444 -36.92 12.57 -0.90
C LEU A 444 -38.22 13.23 -0.40
N ALA A 445 -38.57 13.03 0.87
CA ALA A 445 -39.72 13.69 1.49
C ALA A 445 -39.52 15.20 1.75
N GLU A 446 -38.28 15.70 1.73
CA GLU A 446 -37.98 17.14 1.85
C GLU A 446 -38.29 17.91 0.55
N VAL A 447 -38.55 17.19 -0.55
CA VAL A 447 -38.81 17.76 -1.87
C VAL A 447 -40.31 18.10 -2.03
N PRO A 448 -40.68 19.34 -2.41
CA PRO A 448 -42.07 19.74 -2.59
C PRO A 448 -42.77 18.95 -3.72
N PRO A 449 -44.04 18.52 -3.59
CA PRO A 449 -44.71 17.60 -4.52
C PRO A 449 -44.79 18.06 -5.99
N HIS A 450 -44.79 19.38 -6.24
CA HIS A 450 -44.94 19.98 -7.56
C HIS A 450 -43.64 20.59 -8.12
N ALA A 451 -42.52 20.43 -7.41
CA ALA A 451 -41.25 20.99 -7.85
C ALA A 451 -40.71 20.25 -9.09
N GLU A 452 -40.00 20.97 -9.96
CA GLU A 452 -39.11 20.34 -10.94
C GLU A 452 -37.86 19.80 -10.22
N VAL A 453 -37.58 18.51 -10.38
CA VAL A 453 -36.52 17.81 -9.66
C VAL A 453 -35.53 17.17 -10.63
N THR A 454 -34.24 17.34 -10.37
CA THR A 454 -33.17 16.56 -11.00
C THR A 454 -32.60 15.57 -9.99
N LEU A 455 -32.72 14.27 -10.25
CA LEU A 455 -32.09 13.20 -9.49
C LEU A 455 -30.70 12.92 -10.08
N GLU A 456 -29.63 13.34 -9.40
CA GLU A 456 -28.25 13.05 -9.80
C GLU A 456 -27.76 11.77 -9.12
N LEU A 457 -27.56 10.71 -9.92
CA LEU A 457 -27.13 9.40 -9.43
C LEU A 457 -25.64 9.18 -9.73
N HIS A 458 -24.80 9.37 -8.72
CA HIS A 458 -23.37 9.03 -8.68
C HIS A 458 -23.16 7.71 -7.94
N VAL A 459 -23.81 6.65 -8.42
CA VAL A 459 -23.87 5.37 -7.72
C VAL A 459 -22.97 4.32 -8.33
N ASP A 460 -22.09 3.75 -7.50
CA ASP A 460 -21.24 2.61 -7.89
C ASP A 460 -22.03 1.30 -7.93
N PHE A 461 -23.14 1.26 -7.19
CA PHE A 461 -24.02 0.12 -7.06
C PHE A 461 -25.43 0.59 -6.66
N LEU A 462 -26.45 -0.01 -7.30
CA LEU A 462 -27.85 0.20 -6.99
C LEU A 462 -28.51 -1.17 -6.84
N ASP A 463 -29.01 -1.49 -5.65
CA ASP A 463 -29.78 -2.72 -5.46
C ASP A 463 -31.28 -2.57 -5.78
N HIS A 464 -31.99 -3.68 -5.77
CA HIS A 464 -33.38 -3.73 -6.18
C HIS A 464 -34.31 -2.90 -5.28
N ALA A 465 -34.10 -2.95 -3.96
CA ALA A 465 -34.93 -2.23 -2.99
C ALA A 465 -34.76 -0.71 -3.14
N ALA A 466 -33.53 -0.24 -3.33
CA ALA A 466 -33.26 1.16 -3.60
C ALA A 466 -33.83 1.61 -4.96
N PHE A 467 -33.71 0.77 -6.00
CA PHE A 467 -34.31 1.02 -7.31
C PHE A 467 -35.83 1.17 -7.23
N ASP A 468 -36.52 0.26 -6.54
CA ASP A 468 -37.98 0.30 -6.39
C ASP A 468 -38.42 1.53 -5.59
N CYS A 469 -37.68 1.92 -4.55
CA CYS A 469 -37.94 3.14 -3.79
C CYS A 469 -37.84 4.38 -4.69
N LEU A 470 -36.76 4.53 -5.46
CA LEU A 470 -36.58 5.65 -6.39
C LEU A 470 -37.66 5.67 -7.47
N ARG A 471 -37.97 4.52 -8.06
CA ARG A 471 -39.00 4.39 -9.09
C ARG A 471 -40.39 4.72 -8.55
N GLY A 472 -40.73 4.19 -7.38
CA GLY A 472 -42.00 4.46 -6.71
C GLY A 472 -42.17 5.94 -6.39
N TRP A 473 -41.12 6.58 -5.86
CA TRP A 473 -41.13 8.03 -5.62
C TRP A 473 -41.25 8.82 -6.93
N GLN A 474 -40.49 8.47 -7.99
CA GLN A 474 -40.58 9.12 -9.29
C GLN A 474 -42.00 9.05 -9.89
N GLN A 475 -42.70 7.91 -9.72
CA GLN A 475 -44.06 7.72 -10.21
C GLN A 475 -45.10 8.47 -9.38
N ALA A 476 -44.86 8.66 -8.09
CA ALA A 476 -45.77 9.35 -7.17
C ALA A 476 -45.60 10.88 -7.19
N HIS A 477 -44.43 11.39 -7.61
CA HIS A 477 -44.15 12.83 -7.67
C HIS A 477 -44.98 13.53 -8.75
N ALA A 478 -45.65 14.62 -8.40
CA ALA A 478 -46.57 15.31 -9.30
C ALA A 478 -45.86 16.32 -10.25
N GLY A 479 -44.63 16.72 -9.93
CA GLY A 479 -43.79 17.56 -10.78
C GLY A 479 -42.98 16.77 -11.82
N CYS A 480 -42.16 17.46 -12.62
CA CYS A 480 -41.25 16.82 -13.57
C CYS A 480 -39.99 16.28 -12.84
N VAL A 481 -39.68 15.00 -13.00
CA VAL A 481 -38.45 14.38 -12.47
C VAL A 481 -37.52 13.97 -13.61
N THR A 482 -36.38 14.65 -13.70
CA THR A 482 -35.30 14.29 -14.62
C THR A 482 -34.27 13.44 -13.86
N VAL A 483 -33.89 12.28 -14.40
CA VAL A 483 -32.87 11.41 -13.79
C VAL A 483 -31.57 11.56 -14.59
N ASP A 484 -30.53 12.02 -13.91
CA ASP A 484 -29.19 12.17 -14.47
C ASP A 484 -28.25 11.12 -13.87
N GLU A 485 -27.94 10.06 -14.64
CA GLU A 485 -27.03 8.99 -14.21
C GLU A 485 -25.59 9.24 -14.66
N ILE A 486 -24.65 9.22 -13.71
CA ILE A 486 -23.25 9.52 -13.96
C ILE A 486 -22.43 8.26 -13.72
N GLY A 487 -21.68 7.88 -14.74
CA GLY A 487 -21.02 6.58 -14.78
C GLY A 487 -21.95 5.54 -15.36
N HIS A 488 -22.47 4.62 -14.55
CA HIS A 488 -23.19 3.46 -15.07
C HIS A 488 -24.72 3.65 -15.03
N PRO A 489 -25.46 3.31 -16.11
CA PRO A 489 -26.91 3.53 -16.22
C PRO A 489 -27.69 2.46 -15.46
N TRP A 490 -27.50 2.39 -14.13
CA TRP A 490 -28.12 1.39 -13.25
C TRP A 490 -29.65 1.51 -13.25
N PHE A 491 -30.16 2.72 -13.09
CA PHE A 491 -31.58 3.05 -13.03
C PHE A 491 -32.25 2.92 -14.41
N ALA A 492 -31.66 3.44 -15.48
CA ALA A 492 -32.20 3.31 -16.84
C ALA A 492 -32.25 1.83 -17.29
N ARG A 493 -31.21 1.03 -16.99
CA ARG A 493 -31.24 -0.41 -17.29
C ARG A 493 -32.23 -1.18 -16.43
N GLY A 494 -32.35 -0.82 -15.14
CA GLY A 494 -33.39 -1.37 -14.25
C GLY A 494 -34.79 -1.14 -14.81
N ARG A 495 -35.08 0.05 -15.33
CA ARG A 495 -36.35 0.36 -16.02
C ARG A 495 -36.59 -0.50 -17.27
N SER A 496 -35.53 -0.89 -17.98
CA SER A 496 -35.61 -1.74 -19.18
C SER A 496 -35.73 -3.24 -18.89
N GLY A 497 -35.79 -3.66 -17.61
CA GLY A 497 -35.92 -5.06 -17.21
C GLY A 497 -34.65 -5.91 -17.35
N LYS A 498 -33.49 -5.29 -17.58
CA LYS A 498 -32.19 -5.99 -17.69
C LYS A 498 -31.43 -5.89 -16.36
N PRO A 499 -31.36 -6.96 -15.55
CA PRO A 499 -30.66 -6.91 -14.26
C PRO A 499 -29.18 -6.68 -14.49
N THR A 500 -28.61 -5.70 -13.80
CA THR A 500 -27.18 -5.43 -13.77
C THR A 500 -26.61 -6.07 -12.52
N VAL A 501 -25.85 -7.17 -12.66
CA VAL A 501 -25.27 -7.90 -11.51
C VAL A 501 -23.73 -7.94 -11.59
N ARG A 502 -23.11 -7.46 -12.67
CA ARG A 502 -21.66 -7.59 -12.88
C ARG A 502 -20.95 -6.25 -13.06
N ARG A 503 -20.13 -5.90 -12.06
CA ARG A 503 -19.23 -4.72 -12.03
C ARG A 503 -18.29 -4.64 -13.25
N SER A 504 -17.96 -5.77 -13.88
CA SER A 504 -17.10 -5.82 -15.08
C SER A 504 -17.70 -5.17 -16.32
N VAL A 505 -19.03 -5.03 -16.40
CA VAL A 505 -19.71 -4.32 -17.50
C VAL A 505 -19.71 -2.81 -17.25
N ALA A 506 -19.58 -2.38 -15.98
CA ALA A 506 -19.59 -0.97 -15.61
C ALA A 506 -18.31 -0.22 -15.95
N ALA A 507 -17.18 -0.91 -16.08
CA ALA A 507 -15.88 -0.33 -16.39
C ALA A 507 -15.71 0.14 -17.86
N ARG A 508 -16.71 -0.03 -18.73
CA ARG A 508 -16.63 0.31 -20.16
C ARG A 508 -17.31 1.62 -20.55
N VAL A 509 -17.80 2.41 -19.59
CA VAL A 509 -18.44 3.69 -19.90
C VAL A 509 -17.39 4.77 -20.05
N VAL A 510 -17.39 5.46 -21.19
CA VAL A 510 -16.55 6.63 -21.45
C VAL A 510 -17.03 7.77 -20.53
N PRO A 511 -16.17 8.34 -19.67
CA PRO A 511 -16.52 9.52 -18.87
C PRO A 511 -17.14 10.61 -19.76
N ARG A 512 -18.19 11.30 -19.27
CA ARG A 512 -18.92 12.30 -20.08
C ARG A 512 -18.04 13.41 -20.65
N TRP A 513 -16.95 13.76 -19.97
CA TRP A 513 -15.98 14.74 -20.47
C TRP A 513 -15.12 14.23 -21.64
N LEU A 514 -15.10 12.91 -21.91
CA LEU A 514 -14.45 12.28 -23.08
C LEU A 514 -15.46 11.84 -24.15
N ALA A 515 -16.76 11.84 -23.85
CA ALA A 515 -17.81 11.38 -24.75
C ALA A 515 -18.38 12.52 -25.62
N PRO A 516 -18.64 12.29 -26.92
CA PRO A 516 -19.35 13.24 -27.77
C PRO A 516 -20.72 13.61 -27.20
N TRP A 517 -21.17 14.86 -27.38
CA TRP A 517 -22.50 15.28 -26.93
C TRP A 517 -23.63 14.39 -27.46
N SER A 518 -23.49 13.84 -28.67
CA SER A 518 -24.46 12.89 -29.24
C SER A 518 -24.59 11.58 -28.46
N GLN A 519 -23.61 11.18 -27.65
CA GLN A 519 -23.65 9.93 -26.88
C GLN A 519 -24.26 10.09 -25.49
N TRP A 520 -24.11 11.26 -24.84
CA TRP A 520 -24.58 11.45 -23.46
C TRP A 520 -25.69 12.50 -23.30
N GLN A 521 -25.94 13.35 -24.30
CA GLN A 521 -27.09 14.28 -24.29
C GLN A 521 -28.32 13.72 -25.01
N ALA A 522 -28.20 12.58 -25.71
CA ALA A 522 -29.27 12.01 -26.55
C ALA A 522 -30.35 11.23 -25.77
N GLU A 523 -30.11 10.83 -24.52
CA GLU A 523 -31.07 10.09 -23.71
C GLU A 523 -31.78 11.00 -22.71
N HIS A 524 -32.74 11.81 -23.19
CA HIS A 524 -33.80 12.33 -22.32
C HIS A 524 -35.12 12.07 -23.04
N VAL A 525 -35.99 11.27 -22.43
CA VAL A 525 -37.36 11.00 -22.91
C VAL A 525 -38.07 12.34 -23.10
N VAL A 526 -38.33 12.71 -24.35
CA VAL A 526 -39.10 13.90 -24.70
C VAL A 526 -40.59 13.58 -24.56
N LEU A 527 -41.27 14.17 -23.57
CA LEU A 527 -42.72 14.35 -23.62
C LEU A 527 -43.03 15.55 -24.55
N PRO A 528 -44.09 15.47 -25.38
CA PRO A 528 -44.33 16.49 -26.39
C PRO A 528 -44.87 17.78 -25.75
N ALA A 529 -44.46 18.91 -26.34
CA ALA A 529 -44.94 20.28 -26.13
C ALA A 529 -44.33 21.10 -24.98
N GLN A 530 -43.01 21.34 -25.02
CA GLN A 530 -42.44 22.66 -24.70
C GLN A 530 -41.02 22.77 -25.26
N ARG A 531 -40.87 23.51 -26.37
CA ARG A 531 -39.56 23.87 -26.93
C ARG A 531 -38.98 25.03 -26.11
N THR A 532 -38.18 24.73 -25.10
CA THR A 532 -37.08 25.62 -24.69
C THR A 532 -35.78 24.98 -25.18
N ALA A 533 -35.47 25.21 -26.46
CA ALA A 533 -34.28 24.70 -27.10
C ALA A 533 -33.03 25.44 -26.57
N SER A 534 -32.56 25.08 -25.37
CA SER A 534 -31.18 25.37 -24.99
C SER A 534 -30.25 24.63 -25.95
N SER A 535 -29.28 25.33 -26.55
CA SER A 535 -28.33 24.71 -27.48
C SER A 535 -27.53 23.61 -26.76
N LEU A 536 -27.14 22.54 -27.48
CA LEU A 536 -26.31 21.45 -26.94
C LEU A 536 -25.01 21.99 -26.29
N LEU A 537 -24.48 23.08 -26.86
CA LEU A 537 -23.34 23.83 -26.32
C LEU A 537 -23.65 24.47 -24.97
N CYS A 538 -24.80 25.16 -24.81
CA CYS A 538 -25.19 25.73 -23.53
C CYS A 538 -25.33 24.67 -22.44
N ARG A 539 -25.87 23.49 -22.79
CA ARG A 539 -25.94 22.34 -21.85
C ARG A 539 -24.56 21.85 -21.45
N GLY A 540 -23.63 21.73 -22.41
CA GLY A 540 -22.24 21.39 -22.14
C GLY A 540 -21.52 22.42 -21.27
N ALA A 541 -21.76 23.72 -21.50
CA ALA A 541 -21.18 24.80 -20.70
C ALA A 541 -21.70 24.80 -19.25
N SER A 542 -23.00 24.58 -19.06
CA SER A 542 -23.57 24.42 -17.72
C SER A 542 -23.03 23.19 -17.01
N GLU A 543 -22.80 22.08 -17.73
CA GLU A 543 -22.16 20.88 -17.18
C GLU A 543 -20.72 21.14 -16.73
N PHE A 544 -19.94 21.85 -17.54
CA PHE A 544 -18.61 22.30 -17.16
C PHE A 544 -18.66 23.10 -15.85
N GLN A 545 -19.52 24.11 -15.75
CA GLN A 545 -19.61 24.97 -14.56
C GLN A 545 -19.98 24.20 -13.30
N ARG A 546 -20.89 23.23 -13.41
CA ARG A 546 -21.33 22.44 -12.25
C ARG A 546 -20.30 21.43 -11.80
N ARG A 547 -19.62 20.76 -12.74
CA ARG A 547 -18.86 19.53 -12.43
C ARG A 547 -17.38 19.62 -12.70
N THR A 548 -16.99 20.26 -13.80
CA THR A 548 -15.59 20.32 -14.20
C THR A 548 -14.89 21.51 -13.57
N ALA A 549 -15.57 22.66 -13.48
CA ALA A 549 -15.00 23.90 -12.96
C ALA A 549 -14.53 23.80 -11.50
N PRO A 550 -15.26 23.16 -10.55
CA PRO A 550 -14.77 23.01 -9.18
C PRO A 550 -13.48 22.17 -9.10
N LEU A 551 -13.35 21.15 -9.95
CA LEU A 551 -12.19 20.26 -9.98
C LEU A 551 -10.94 20.93 -10.58
N LEU A 552 -11.14 21.83 -11.54
CA LEU A 552 -10.05 22.52 -12.23
C LEU A 552 -9.78 23.92 -11.68
N ARG A 553 -10.51 24.37 -10.65
CA ARG A 553 -10.45 25.77 -10.18
C ARG A 553 -9.03 26.18 -9.80
N GLU A 554 -8.32 25.34 -9.03
CA GLU A 554 -6.93 25.60 -8.65
C GLU A 554 -5.99 25.64 -9.86
N THR A 555 -6.18 24.73 -10.83
CA THR A 555 -5.39 24.72 -12.06
C THR A 555 -5.61 25.99 -12.90
N TRP A 556 -6.86 26.42 -13.07
CA TRP A 556 -7.19 27.63 -13.83
C TRP A 556 -6.76 28.92 -13.12
N ASP A 557 -6.78 28.95 -11.78
CA ASP A 557 -6.29 30.10 -11.01
C ASP A 557 -4.81 30.36 -11.29
N GLY A 558 -4.00 29.30 -11.35
CA GLY A 558 -2.60 29.39 -11.76
C GLY A 558 -2.41 29.86 -13.21
N LEU A 559 -3.29 29.48 -14.13
CA LEU A 559 -3.23 29.84 -15.56
C LEU A 559 -3.87 31.19 -15.89
N ALA A 560 -4.65 31.79 -14.97
CA ALA A 560 -5.33 33.05 -15.20
C ALA A 560 -4.36 34.22 -15.40
N HIS A 561 -3.12 34.08 -14.93
CA HIS A 561 -2.09 35.12 -14.96
C HIS A 561 -1.01 34.90 -16.05
N GLY A 562 -1.06 33.79 -16.79
CA GLY A 562 -0.11 33.51 -17.87
C GLY A 562 -0.16 32.06 -18.37
N GLN A 563 0.45 31.82 -19.53
CA GLN A 563 0.59 30.48 -20.12
C GLN A 563 2.06 30.16 -20.41
N GLN A 564 2.47 28.91 -20.22
CA GLN A 564 3.80 28.40 -20.56
C GLN A 564 3.68 26.99 -21.17
N PRO A 565 3.13 26.87 -22.39
CA PRO A 565 3.01 25.58 -23.05
C PRO A 565 4.38 25.02 -23.42
N HIS A 566 4.52 23.70 -23.27
CA HIS A 566 5.74 23.01 -23.67
C HIS A 566 5.80 22.79 -25.19
N THR A 567 4.65 22.60 -25.83
CA THR A 567 4.58 22.12 -27.22
C THR A 567 3.61 22.95 -28.07
N LEU A 568 4.07 23.39 -29.24
CA LEU A 568 3.20 23.83 -30.34
C LEU A 568 2.67 22.60 -31.08
N PHE A 569 1.35 22.41 -31.11
CA PHE A 569 0.71 21.27 -31.72
C PHE A 569 -0.07 21.68 -32.97
N ILE A 570 0.45 21.35 -34.15
CA ILE A 570 -0.16 21.65 -35.45
C ILE A 570 -0.91 20.42 -35.95
N THR A 571 -2.23 20.55 -36.15
CA THR A 571 -3.07 19.43 -36.57
C THR A 571 -4.24 19.83 -37.46
N CYS A 572 -5.05 18.84 -37.86
CA CYS A 572 -6.20 19.04 -38.70
C CYS A 572 -7.39 19.65 -37.94
N GLY A 573 -8.20 20.46 -38.61
CA GLY A 573 -9.49 20.96 -38.15
C GLY A 573 -10.59 19.88 -38.07
N ASP A 574 -10.27 18.62 -38.40
CA ASP A 574 -11.19 17.48 -38.28
C ASP A 574 -11.68 17.33 -36.84
N ALA A 575 -13.01 17.26 -36.67
CA ALA A 575 -13.67 17.23 -35.35
C ALA A 575 -13.34 15.98 -34.53
N ARG A 576 -12.83 14.92 -35.17
CA ARG A 576 -12.42 13.66 -34.50
C ARG A 576 -11.03 13.77 -33.88
N ILE A 577 -10.26 14.80 -34.23
CA ILE A 577 -8.91 15.01 -33.73
C ILE A 577 -8.97 15.97 -32.55
N VAL A 578 -8.75 15.43 -31.35
CA VAL A 578 -8.76 16.16 -30.09
C VAL A 578 -7.37 16.04 -29.46
N PRO A 579 -6.46 17.02 -29.67
CA PRO A 579 -5.06 16.93 -29.25
C PRO A 579 -4.88 16.50 -27.80
N ASN A 580 -5.51 17.22 -26.87
CA ASN A 580 -5.46 16.93 -25.43
C ASN A 580 -5.91 15.51 -25.06
N LEU A 581 -6.82 14.92 -25.84
CA LEU A 581 -7.28 13.55 -25.64
C LEU A 581 -6.21 12.54 -26.06
N ILE A 582 -5.61 12.74 -27.23
CA ILE A 582 -4.68 11.77 -27.82
C ILE A 582 -3.27 11.86 -27.21
N THR A 583 -2.91 12.99 -26.59
CA THR A 583 -1.64 13.20 -25.89
C THR A 583 -1.75 13.11 -24.37
N THR A 584 -2.96 13.00 -23.82
CA THR A 584 -3.21 13.09 -22.37
C THR A 584 -2.65 14.38 -21.74
N SER A 585 -2.82 15.51 -22.43
CA SER A 585 -2.33 16.82 -21.95
C SER A 585 -3.44 17.69 -21.36
N GLY A 586 -3.12 18.43 -20.30
CA GLY A 586 -4.02 19.33 -19.60
C GLY A 586 -4.10 20.74 -20.18
N PRO A 587 -4.93 21.63 -19.57
CA PRO A 587 -4.92 23.04 -19.88
C PRO A 587 -3.53 23.65 -19.66
N GLY A 588 -3.06 24.45 -20.61
CA GLY A 588 -1.75 25.12 -20.53
C GLY A 588 -0.58 24.33 -21.12
N ASP A 589 -0.70 23.03 -21.36
CA ASP A 589 0.42 22.20 -21.86
C ASP A 589 0.70 22.40 -23.36
N LEU A 590 -0.36 22.57 -24.16
CA LEU A 590 -0.29 22.66 -25.62
C LEU A 590 -0.75 24.03 -26.13
N PHE A 591 0.06 24.63 -26.99
CA PHE A 591 -0.39 25.71 -27.86
C PHE A 591 -0.82 25.11 -29.20
N THR A 592 -2.11 25.12 -29.53
CA THR A 592 -2.64 24.30 -30.65
C THR A 592 -3.06 25.15 -31.85
N VAL A 593 -2.59 24.77 -33.04
CA VAL A 593 -3.06 25.30 -34.33
C VAL A 593 -3.83 24.20 -35.07
N ARG A 594 -5.10 24.46 -35.37
CA ARG A 594 -5.96 23.53 -36.13
C ARG A 594 -6.35 24.14 -37.46
N ASN A 595 -5.88 23.55 -38.56
CA ASN A 595 -6.17 24.02 -39.91
C ASN A 595 -6.53 22.86 -40.85
N ILE A 596 -6.90 23.12 -42.09
CA ILE A 596 -7.33 22.07 -43.01
C ILE A 596 -6.11 21.28 -43.51
N GLY A 597 -5.95 20.04 -43.05
CA GLY A 597 -4.87 19.14 -43.48
C GLY A 597 -3.53 19.35 -42.79
N ASN A 598 -3.51 19.98 -41.60
CA ASN A 598 -2.31 20.23 -40.80
C ASN A 598 -1.15 20.85 -41.61
N LEU A 599 -1.49 21.71 -42.57
CA LEU A 599 -0.55 22.31 -43.52
C LEU A 599 0.17 23.50 -42.89
N VAL A 600 1.44 23.64 -43.23
CA VAL A 600 2.32 24.75 -42.83
C VAL A 600 2.73 25.47 -44.12
N PRO A 601 2.25 26.71 -44.33
CA PRO A 601 2.72 27.55 -45.43
C PRO A 601 4.23 27.79 -45.36
N PRO A 602 4.94 27.99 -46.49
CA PRO A 602 6.37 28.32 -46.47
C PRO A 602 6.65 29.67 -45.81
N ALA A 603 7.84 29.80 -45.19
CA ALA A 603 8.30 31.06 -44.60
C ALA A 603 8.36 32.18 -45.66
N GLY A 604 7.88 33.38 -45.29
CA GLY A 604 7.77 34.52 -46.21
C GLY A 604 6.65 34.41 -47.26
N GLY A 605 5.78 33.41 -47.14
CA GLY A 605 4.56 33.27 -47.95
C GLY A 605 3.46 34.27 -47.58
N THR A 606 2.31 34.15 -48.25
CA THR A 606 1.17 35.06 -48.08
C THR A 606 0.28 34.76 -46.87
N ASP A 607 0.55 33.67 -46.12
CA ASP A 607 -0.22 33.32 -44.92
C ASP A 607 0.35 34.01 -43.67
N SER A 608 -0.46 34.85 -43.03
CA SER A 608 -0.11 35.55 -41.81
C SER A 608 -0.65 34.89 -40.52
N SER A 609 -1.34 33.75 -40.62
CA SER A 609 -2.01 33.09 -39.50
C SER A 609 -1.13 32.00 -38.89
N VAL A 610 -0.77 30.99 -39.69
CA VAL A 610 0.08 29.87 -39.23
C VAL A 610 1.50 30.37 -38.96
N GLY A 611 2.03 31.24 -39.82
CA GLY A 611 3.36 31.85 -39.61
C GLY A 611 3.45 32.62 -38.29
N ALA A 612 2.46 33.46 -38.00
CA ALA A 612 2.40 34.20 -36.74
C ALA A 612 2.27 33.29 -35.52
N ALA A 613 1.50 32.20 -35.62
CA ALA A 613 1.39 31.23 -34.53
C ALA A 613 2.73 30.51 -34.26
N ILE A 614 3.52 30.20 -35.30
CA ILE A 614 4.87 29.62 -35.17
C ILE A 614 5.81 30.62 -34.52
N GLU A 615 5.83 31.87 -34.99
CA GLU A 615 6.67 32.94 -34.43
C GLU A 615 6.34 33.23 -32.97
N TYR A 616 5.04 33.28 -32.63
CA TYR A 616 4.61 33.48 -31.25
C TYR A 616 4.98 32.28 -30.36
N ALA A 617 4.78 31.05 -30.84
CA ALA A 617 5.11 29.86 -30.05
C ALA A 617 6.60 29.75 -29.75
N VAL A 618 7.46 29.98 -30.74
CA VAL A 618 8.92 29.82 -30.57
C VAL A 618 9.57 31.07 -29.97
N GLY A 619 9.13 32.25 -30.38
CA GLY A 619 9.76 33.52 -30.01
C GLY A 619 9.18 34.19 -28.76
N VAL A 620 7.93 33.90 -28.38
CA VAL A 620 7.27 34.50 -27.21
C VAL A 620 6.99 33.47 -26.12
N LEU A 621 6.42 32.32 -26.49
CA LEU A 621 6.10 31.26 -25.53
C LEU A 621 7.30 30.32 -25.26
N GLU A 622 8.35 30.40 -26.08
CA GLU A 622 9.57 29.59 -25.97
C GLU A 622 9.28 28.09 -25.84
N VAL A 623 8.35 27.57 -26.65
CA VAL A 623 8.02 26.13 -26.65
C VAL A 623 9.26 25.29 -26.94
N ALA A 624 9.40 24.16 -26.24
CA ALA A 624 10.51 23.23 -26.41
C ALA A 624 10.28 22.24 -27.56
N GLU A 625 9.05 22.14 -28.08
CA GLU A 625 8.70 21.19 -29.14
C GLU A 625 7.64 21.73 -30.11
N ILE A 626 7.76 21.36 -31.40
CA ILE A 626 6.68 21.46 -32.38
C ILE A 626 6.28 20.07 -32.85
N VAL A 627 5.01 19.72 -32.68
CA VAL A 627 4.41 18.49 -33.20
C VAL A 627 3.58 18.80 -34.43
N VAL A 628 3.80 18.06 -35.52
CA VAL A 628 2.87 18.02 -36.66
C VAL A 628 2.12 16.68 -36.63
N CYS A 629 0.80 16.74 -36.43
CA CYS A 629 -0.05 15.57 -36.33
C CYS A 629 -0.96 15.41 -37.54
N GLY A 630 -0.66 14.40 -38.37
CA GLY A 630 -1.56 13.88 -39.41
C GLY A 630 -2.58 12.87 -38.84
N HIS A 631 -3.54 12.44 -39.65
CA HIS A 631 -4.51 11.44 -39.23
C HIS A 631 -5.12 10.63 -40.39
N SER A 632 -5.70 9.46 -40.07
CA SER A 632 -6.38 8.62 -41.06
C SER A 632 -7.68 9.24 -41.56
N GLY A 633 -7.97 8.98 -42.85
CA GLY A 633 -9.16 9.45 -43.54
C GLY A 633 -9.25 10.97 -43.72
N CYS A 634 -8.12 11.68 -43.75
CA CYS A 634 -8.08 13.13 -43.83
C CYS A 634 -8.77 13.69 -45.08
N GLY A 635 -9.79 14.54 -44.88
CA GLY A 635 -10.55 15.18 -45.97
C GLY A 635 -9.68 16.07 -46.86
N ALA A 636 -8.70 16.77 -46.29
CA ALA A 636 -7.77 17.62 -47.05
C ALA A 636 -6.87 16.79 -47.98
N MET A 637 -6.38 15.64 -47.50
CA MET A 637 -5.56 14.74 -48.32
C MET A 637 -6.38 14.12 -49.46
N LYS A 638 -7.65 13.78 -49.21
CA LYS A 638 -8.57 13.34 -50.27
C LYS A 638 -8.81 14.45 -51.31
N ALA A 639 -9.01 15.69 -50.86
CA ALA A 639 -9.19 16.83 -51.75
C ALA A 639 -7.96 17.06 -52.66
N LEU A 640 -6.75 16.96 -52.11
CA LEU A 640 -5.49 17.03 -52.87
C LEU A 640 -5.34 15.93 -53.92
N LEU A 641 -5.95 14.77 -53.69
CA LEU A 641 -5.96 13.63 -54.62
C LEU A 641 -7.05 13.74 -55.70
N GLY A 642 -7.65 14.93 -55.87
CA GLY A 642 -8.67 15.18 -56.90
C GLY A 642 -10.11 14.91 -56.43
N GLN A 643 -10.36 14.78 -55.14
CA GLN A 643 -11.71 14.65 -54.56
C GLN A 643 -12.20 15.97 -53.94
N ALA A 644 -11.68 17.11 -54.39
CA ALA A 644 -12.08 18.42 -53.86
C ALA A 644 -13.47 18.81 -54.41
N PRO A 645 -14.34 19.44 -53.59
CA PRO A 645 -15.59 20.01 -54.09
C PRO A 645 -15.34 21.20 -55.02
N ASP A 646 -16.07 21.27 -56.13
CA ASP A 646 -15.98 22.38 -57.08
C ASP A 646 -16.52 23.70 -56.48
N GLY A 647 -15.97 24.84 -56.92
CA GLY A 647 -16.47 26.18 -56.59
C GLY A 647 -16.03 26.74 -55.22
N LEU A 648 -14.99 26.18 -54.59
CA LEU A 648 -14.47 26.62 -53.29
C LEU A 648 -13.07 27.26 -53.40
N ASP A 649 -13.00 28.49 -53.94
CA ASP A 649 -11.73 29.15 -54.27
C ASP A 649 -10.77 29.31 -53.09
N GLN A 650 -11.29 29.65 -51.91
CA GLN A 650 -10.46 29.83 -50.70
C GLN A 650 -9.89 28.51 -50.19
N LEU A 651 -10.66 27.42 -50.28
CA LEU A 651 -10.18 26.08 -49.94
C LEU A 651 -9.13 25.62 -50.96
N GLY A 652 -9.38 25.83 -52.26
CA GLY A 652 -8.39 25.54 -53.30
C GLY A 652 -7.10 26.31 -53.08
N SER A 653 -7.20 27.60 -52.73
CA SER A 653 -6.07 28.47 -52.41
C SER A 653 -5.24 27.94 -51.25
N TRP A 654 -5.90 27.54 -50.16
CA TRP A 654 -5.27 26.93 -49.00
C TRP A 654 -4.58 25.60 -49.32
N LEU A 655 -5.25 24.72 -50.06
CA LEU A 655 -4.73 23.40 -50.40
C LEU A 655 -3.46 23.47 -51.28
N ARG A 656 -3.16 24.59 -51.96
CA ARG A 656 -1.88 24.75 -52.67
C ARG A 656 -0.65 24.57 -51.77
N HIS A 657 -0.77 24.83 -50.47
CA HIS A 657 0.30 24.55 -49.50
C HIS A 657 0.62 23.04 -49.36
N GLY A 658 -0.27 22.15 -49.82
CA GLY A 658 -0.06 20.70 -49.89
C GLY A 658 0.55 20.19 -51.20
N GLU A 659 0.77 21.03 -52.21
CA GLU A 659 1.34 20.59 -53.50
C GLU A 659 2.75 20.01 -53.38
N ALA A 660 3.56 20.53 -52.44
CA ALA A 660 4.88 19.98 -52.16
C ALA A 660 4.79 18.51 -51.72
N THR A 661 3.77 18.17 -50.92
CA THR A 661 3.49 16.80 -50.51
C THR A 661 3.14 15.90 -51.70
N LEU A 662 2.33 16.38 -52.66
CA LEU A 662 2.02 15.64 -53.89
C LEU A 662 3.27 15.38 -54.74
N ARG A 663 4.15 16.38 -54.86
CA ARG A 663 5.44 16.22 -55.58
C ARG A 663 6.38 15.27 -54.86
N ARG A 664 6.40 15.25 -53.53
CA ARG A 664 7.13 14.27 -52.72
C ARG A 664 6.60 12.86 -52.95
N ARG A 665 5.27 12.68 -52.98
CA ARG A 665 4.64 11.37 -53.19
C ARG A 665 5.11 10.67 -54.47
N SER A 666 5.30 11.42 -55.55
CA SER A 666 5.73 10.85 -56.83
C SER A 666 7.23 10.55 -56.91
N ARG A 667 8.03 11.09 -55.99
CA ARG A 667 9.50 10.99 -55.99
C ARG A 667 10.05 10.04 -54.93
N GLU A 668 9.37 9.88 -53.81
CA GLU A 668 9.85 9.14 -52.65
C GLU A 668 9.07 7.85 -52.43
N ALA A 669 9.73 6.86 -51.83
CA ALA A 669 9.08 5.61 -51.43
C ALA A 669 7.96 5.87 -50.38
N PRO A 670 6.88 5.06 -50.39
CA PRO A 670 5.82 5.16 -49.39
C PRO A 670 6.38 4.95 -47.97
N LEU A 671 5.90 5.76 -47.02
CA LEU A 671 6.20 5.56 -45.60
C LEU A 671 5.37 4.40 -45.04
N LEU A 672 5.96 3.66 -44.10
CA LEU A 672 5.30 2.55 -43.42
C LEU A 672 4.71 3.01 -42.08
N LEU A 673 3.57 2.45 -41.72
CA LEU A 673 2.91 2.59 -40.42
C LEU A 673 2.89 1.22 -39.74
N GLY A 674 3.59 1.07 -38.61
CA GLY A 674 3.68 -0.22 -37.92
C GLY A 674 4.33 -1.34 -38.74
N GLY A 675 5.11 -1.00 -39.77
CA GLY A 675 5.75 -1.96 -40.68
C GLY A 675 4.97 -2.25 -41.96
N GLU A 676 3.74 -1.75 -42.11
CA GLU A 676 2.91 -1.96 -43.30
C GLU A 676 2.59 -0.66 -44.03
N ARG A 677 2.26 -0.77 -45.33
CA ARG A 677 1.82 0.37 -46.13
C ARG A 677 0.32 0.58 -45.89
N PRO A 678 -0.14 1.80 -45.54
CA PRO A 678 -1.56 2.07 -45.39
C PRO A 678 -2.35 1.77 -46.68
N ALA A 679 -3.52 1.15 -46.55
CA ALA A 679 -4.32 0.75 -47.72
C ALA A 679 -4.88 1.94 -48.51
N ALA A 680 -5.35 2.99 -47.80
CA ALA A 680 -5.93 4.17 -48.44
C ALA A 680 -4.86 5.14 -48.93
N GLU A 681 -4.98 5.64 -50.16
CA GLU A 681 -4.02 6.59 -50.73
C GLU A 681 -3.94 7.91 -49.94
N ALA A 682 -5.08 8.37 -49.41
CA ALA A 682 -5.13 9.58 -48.57
C ALA A 682 -4.32 9.43 -47.28
N ASP A 683 -4.26 8.22 -46.70
CA ASP A 683 -3.50 7.94 -45.49
C ASP A 683 -2.00 7.87 -45.78
N GLN A 684 -1.63 7.29 -46.93
CA GLN A 684 -0.25 7.34 -47.42
C GLN A 684 0.22 8.78 -47.64
N LEU A 685 -0.62 9.61 -48.26
CA LEU A 685 -0.34 11.03 -48.47
C LEU A 685 -0.28 11.79 -47.13
N ALA A 686 -1.14 11.45 -46.15
CA ALA A 686 -1.11 12.06 -44.82
C ALA A 686 0.21 11.83 -44.08
N LEU A 687 0.78 10.62 -44.15
CA LEU A 687 2.10 10.33 -43.56
C LEU A 687 3.20 11.17 -44.23
N GLN A 688 3.19 11.24 -45.56
CA GLN A 688 4.16 12.07 -46.31
C GLN A 688 3.97 13.56 -46.03
N ASN A 689 2.72 13.98 -45.79
CA ASN A 689 2.39 15.35 -45.44
C ASN A 689 3.06 15.75 -44.13
N VAL A 690 2.98 14.91 -43.09
CA VAL A 690 3.64 15.17 -41.80
C VAL A 690 5.14 15.44 -42.01
N VAL A 691 5.84 14.58 -42.74
CA VAL A 691 7.27 14.76 -43.04
C VAL A 691 7.52 16.04 -43.83
N GLN A 692 6.68 16.34 -44.83
CA GLN A 692 6.79 17.55 -45.65
C GLN A 692 6.63 18.82 -44.82
N GLN A 693 5.70 18.85 -43.88
CA GLN A 693 5.46 20.00 -43.02
C GLN A 693 6.59 20.21 -42.00
N LEU A 694 7.18 19.13 -41.47
CA LEU A 694 8.37 19.22 -40.61
C LEU A 694 9.55 19.84 -41.36
N GLU A 695 9.73 19.55 -42.64
CA GLU A 695 10.75 20.18 -43.48
C GLU A 695 10.47 21.66 -43.76
N ILE A 696 9.21 22.02 -44.00
CA ILE A 696 8.82 23.42 -44.18
C ILE A 696 9.08 24.20 -42.88
N LEU A 697 8.77 23.63 -41.71
CA LEU A 697 9.06 24.22 -40.41
C LEU A 697 10.55 24.51 -40.22
N ARG A 698 11.45 23.63 -40.67
CA ARG A 698 12.90 23.87 -40.63
C ARG A 698 13.33 25.09 -41.46
N GLY A 699 12.53 25.52 -42.43
CA GLY A 699 12.77 26.72 -43.24
C GLY A 699 12.39 28.05 -42.56
N TYR A 700 11.68 28.01 -41.42
CA TYR A 700 11.35 29.23 -40.67
C TYR A 700 12.57 29.74 -39.90
N PRO A 701 12.97 31.02 -40.04
CA PRO A 701 14.16 31.55 -39.37
C PRO A 701 14.17 31.35 -37.85
N VAL A 702 13.03 31.57 -37.19
CA VAL A 702 12.89 31.41 -35.73
C VAL A 702 13.03 29.95 -35.28
N VAL A 703 12.50 29.01 -36.09
CA VAL A 703 12.56 27.55 -35.83
C VAL A 703 13.97 27.04 -36.09
N ALA A 704 14.57 27.41 -37.22
CA ALA A 704 15.94 27.04 -37.58
C ALA A 704 16.93 27.47 -36.49
N ALA A 705 16.85 28.73 -36.05
CA ALA A 705 17.71 29.26 -35.01
C ALA A 705 17.50 28.56 -33.65
N ALA A 706 16.27 28.14 -33.32
CA ALA A 706 15.99 27.41 -32.08
C ALA A 706 16.48 25.94 -32.12
N LEU A 707 16.36 25.28 -33.28
CA LEU A 707 16.90 23.93 -33.52
C LEU A 707 18.42 23.91 -33.43
N GLU A 708 19.11 24.88 -34.04
CA GLU A 708 20.57 25.00 -33.99
C GLU A 708 21.10 25.17 -32.56
N ARG A 709 20.34 25.86 -31.69
CA ARG A 709 20.67 26.02 -30.27
C ARG A 709 20.27 24.83 -29.40
N GLY A 710 19.61 23.81 -29.96
CA GLY A 710 19.08 22.66 -29.20
C GLY A 710 17.93 23.03 -28.26
N ALA A 711 17.31 24.20 -28.44
CA ALA A 711 16.20 24.68 -27.61
C ALA A 711 14.84 24.18 -28.09
N LEU A 712 14.77 23.58 -29.28
CA LEU A 712 13.53 23.14 -29.91
C LEU A 712 13.70 21.73 -30.51
N ARG A 713 12.67 20.90 -30.41
CA ARG A 713 12.54 19.61 -31.11
C ARG A 713 11.38 19.63 -32.09
N LEU A 714 11.52 18.95 -33.23
CA LEU A 714 10.41 18.70 -34.15
C LEU A 714 9.99 17.24 -34.08
N THR A 715 8.68 16.99 -33.97
CA THR A 715 8.12 15.63 -33.83
C THR A 715 7.00 15.41 -34.83
N GLY A 716 7.13 14.34 -35.64
CA GLY A 716 6.07 13.88 -36.52
C GLY A 716 5.13 12.92 -35.81
N MET A 717 3.83 13.17 -35.90
CA MET A 717 2.82 12.31 -35.28
C MET A 717 1.73 11.94 -36.29
N TYR A 718 1.16 10.76 -36.14
CA TYR A 718 0.04 10.27 -36.92
C TYR A 718 -0.99 9.58 -36.02
N PHE A 719 -2.25 10.00 -36.12
CA PHE A 719 -3.35 9.38 -35.38
C PHE A 719 -4.25 8.56 -36.31
N ASP A 720 -4.30 7.26 -36.09
CA ASP A 720 -5.31 6.42 -36.71
C ASP A 720 -6.62 6.49 -35.92
N VAL A 721 -7.60 7.18 -36.51
CA VAL A 721 -8.92 7.40 -35.94
C VAL A 721 -9.69 6.08 -35.75
N GLY A 722 -9.55 5.13 -36.67
CA GLY A 722 -10.29 3.86 -36.63
C GLY A 722 -9.73 2.91 -35.58
N ALA A 723 -8.40 2.87 -35.45
CA ALA A 723 -7.70 2.04 -34.48
C ALA A 723 -7.52 2.72 -33.10
N ALA A 724 -7.86 4.01 -32.98
CA ALA A 724 -7.57 4.84 -31.82
C ALA A 724 -6.09 4.78 -31.39
N GLN A 725 -5.17 4.82 -32.37
CA GLN A 725 -3.74 4.61 -32.16
C GLN A 725 -2.91 5.83 -32.58
N VAL A 726 -2.01 6.25 -31.70
CA VAL A 726 -1.00 7.28 -31.99
C VAL A 726 0.31 6.61 -32.40
N SER A 727 0.90 7.08 -33.50
CA SER A 727 2.22 6.67 -33.97
C SER A 727 3.14 7.89 -34.14
N LEU A 728 4.42 7.73 -33.82
CA LEU A 728 5.45 8.76 -33.96
C LEU A 728 6.39 8.44 -35.11
N LEU A 729 6.89 9.48 -35.76
CA LEU A 729 7.89 9.37 -36.82
C LEU A 729 9.26 9.05 -36.23
N ASP A 730 9.80 7.90 -36.61
CA ASP A 730 11.22 7.59 -36.48
C ASP A 730 11.94 8.14 -37.72
N GLU A 731 12.61 9.29 -37.57
CA GLU A 731 13.30 9.95 -38.69
C GLU A 731 14.45 9.09 -39.24
N GLY A 732 15.13 8.30 -38.39
CA GLY A 732 16.25 7.46 -38.79
C GLY A 732 15.81 6.27 -39.65
N ALA A 733 14.71 5.61 -39.26
CA ALA A 733 14.16 4.48 -40.01
C ALA A 733 13.10 4.89 -41.06
N ARG A 734 12.77 6.19 -41.16
CA ARG A 734 11.75 6.76 -42.05
C ARG A 734 10.41 6.00 -42.01
N ARG A 735 9.92 5.73 -40.81
CA ARG A 735 8.65 5.00 -40.58
C ARG A 735 7.91 5.55 -39.38
N PHE A 736 6.61 5.32 -39.32
CA PHE A 736 5.80 5.62 -38.15
C PHE A 736 5.67 4.37 -37.27
N VAL A 737 6.00 4.51 -36.00
CA VAL A 737 5.97 3.43 -35.00
C VAL A 737 4.92 3.78 -33.93
N PRO A 738 4.10 2.81 -33.47
CA PRO A 738 3.16 3.05 -32.39
C PRO A 738 3.86 3.62 -31.15
N ALA A 739 3.30 4.67 -30.55
CA ALA A 739 3.91 5.37 -29.43
C ALA A 739 4.21 4.45 -28.23
N GLY A 740 3.38 3.42 -28.00
CA GLY A 740 3.58 2.44 -26.92
C GLY A 740 4.68 1.40 -27.17
N ALA A 741 5.28 1.36 -28.36
CA ALA A 741 6.37 0.45 -28.72
C ALA A 741 7.76 1.12 -28.72
N LEU A 742 7.82 2.43 -28.49
CA LEU A 742 9.06 3.16 -28.32
C LEU A 742 9.47 3.04 -26.84
N GLU A 743 10.41 2.15 -26.54
CA GLU A 743 11.13 2.18 -25.25
C GLU A 743 11.96 3.47 -25.23
N HIS A 744 11.66 4.35 -24.26
CA HIS A 744 12.37 5.62 -24.05
C HIS A 744 13.82 5.41 -23.59
#